data_AF-A0A4P2QQW2-F1
#
_entry.id   AF-A0A4P2QQW2-F1
#
_cell.length_a   1.000
_cell.length_b   1.000
_cell.length_c   1.000
_cell.angle_alpha   90.00
_cell.angle_beta   90.00
_cell.angle_gamma   90.00
#
_symmetry.space_group_name_H-M   'P 1'
#
loop_
_entity.id
_entity.type
_entity.pdbx_description
1 polymer ?
#
loop_
_entity_poly.entity_id
_entity_poly.type
_entity_poly.pdbx_seq_one_letter_code
_entity_poly.pdbx_strand_id
1 'polypeptide(L)'
;MPAVFALVACSSEPPAPVDPPADPILAAPEHAASAAARVKAIGARVPGFDAAFVGRPAPARRFDVTPGGALRPVLPAPRAGERTAAVELAARATAPTRITDEVSGLRLAFSLEGASDAPAALADGIAIRAGAAPSGGDLLHRVDGHGVEDLAYYERAPAVEELRYRVDVTGAAGLRLVARTLEFLDAEGAPRLRIAPPYVLDAGGARVEASLSVEGCAVDESPRAPWRRPVTPPGAPACAVKVSWGGTGVRYPAVVDPYWQQTGAMSEARARPTATLLDPSDPGSEVLVAGGFDDANAPLRSAELYEPLRRVFARTGDMTARRGGHTATRLDDGRVLVVGSGSPRFNITTASLAETSTELYLPAEGTFTSGPSLSTARFDHTATRLDDGRVLIAGGAPTLGATPLNSFVLYDPSTGSLGAPGTMQRPRRGHASVLLNNGTVLITGGLVSSSLAAQFMEIYTPAPGGLGSTAAVPFNMRSDRAFHTATLLNPGADPVVTPSVVLIAGGVNATSGNAYLSTAELFTSGAAEQRSLPSMSGARVHHSATLLPSGDVLIAGGASATAAVTSSAELYVRQHRAFSPLATPMGVGRARHAAVLVNGGDSIAAGRGVLVLGGGSGTEGATAEILLKSLGDSCALPEECLSGFCAEGVCCDRACDAECDSCTQVGKQDRSASGTCGPAVAGKPLPVHCKTNVDGHGIEVHNECNGLGQAAPNELTRDCTPGTCTGDRCRDYCTPELPCDSSGWCDYSDTEGAGGAGGALAGGAGGAAVTGGGADAGAGGTGTGGAGGRGARVAPAAQRGRRRERRGGGRRRERRGGRGVSGAAGAGGGAAQRGRRRCGRWRYGGRRRQAAGIGVVPAKVPSRRLLH
;
A
#
# COMPACT_ATOMS: atom_id res chain seq x y z
N MET A 1 -20.80 -92.26 -24.10
CA MET A 1 -20.78 -92.02 -22.64
C MET A 1 -20.49 -90.54 -22.40
N PRO A 2 -21.13 -89.88 -21.41
CA PRO A 2 -22.23 -89.01 -21.85
C PRO A 2 -22.39 -87.64 -21.14
N ALA A 3 -23.37 -86.89 -21.67
CA ALA A 3 -24.31 -86.01 -20.98
C ALA A 3 -23.86 -84.61 -20.49
N VAL A 4 -24.40 -83.61 -21.19
CA VAL A 4 -24.94 -82.38 -20.60
C VAL A 4 -26.16 -82.73 -19.73
N PHE A 5 -26.35 -82.07 -18.58
CA PHE A 5 -27.66 -81.70 -18.03
C PHE A 5 -27.52 -80.54 -17.02
N ALA A 6 -28.63 -79.98 -16.54
CA ALA A 6 -28.69 -78.64 -15.93
C ALA A 6 -29.38 -78.58 -14.56
N LEU A 7 -29.13 -77.46 -13.85
CA LEU A 7 -29.98 -76.76 -12.88
C LEU A 7 -30.83 -77.58 -11.88
N VAL A 8 -30.44 -77.52 -10.61
CA VAL A 8 -31.38 -77.36 -9.47
C VAL A 8 -30.80 -76.27 -8.56
N ALA A 9 -31.66 -75.42 -7.97
CA ALA A 9 -31.26 -74.36 -7.05
C ALA A 9 -31.74 -74.65 -5.61
N CYS A 10 -30.93 -74.28 -4.62
CA CYS A 10 -31.35 -74.09 -3.24
C CYS A 10 -30.77 -72.77 -2.72
N SER A 11 -31.54 -72.04 -1.93
CA SER A 11 -31.18 -70.73 -1.37
C SER A 11 -30.55 -70.85 0.01
N SER A 12 -29.58 -69.97 0.28
CA SER A 12 -29.14 -69.62 1.63
C SER A 12 -28.74 -68.15 1.64
N GLU A 13 -29.48 -67.31 2.36
CA GLU A 13 -29.15 -65.89 2.51
C GLU A 13 -27.85 -65.73 3.32
N PRO A 14 -26.93 -64.81 2.94
CA PRO A 14 -25.89 -64.37 3.84
C PRO A 14 -26.51 -63.58 5.01
N PRO A 15 -25.92 -63.59 6.21
CA PRO A 15 -26.41 -62.78 7.32
C PRO A 15 -26.38 -61.28 6.97
N ALA A 16 -27.33 -60.53 7.52
CA ALA A 16 -27.41 -59.09 7.33
C ALA A 16 -26.09 -58.39 7.73
N PRO A 17 -25.70 -57.30 7.03
CA PRO A 17 -24.54 -56.53 7.43
C PRO A 17 -24.73 -56.00 8.86
N VAL A 18 -23.70 -56.14 9.69
CA VAL A 18 -23.64 -55.43 10.96
C VAL A 18 -23.40 -53.96 10.62
N ASP A 19 -24.38 -53.10 10.94
CA ASP A 19 -24.23 -51.67 10.75
C ASP A 19 -22.95 -51.15 11.43
N PRO A 20 -22.14 -50.30 10.76
CA PRO A 20 -21.02 -49.67 11.42
C PRO A 20 -21.53 -48.80 12.58
N PRO A 21 -20.79 -48.70 13.70
CA PRO A 21 -21.22 -47.91 14.84
C PRO A 21 -21.45 -46.46 14.43
N ALA A 22 -22.65 -45.94 14.72
CA ALA A 22 -23.10 -44.63 14.28
C ALA A 22 -22.10 -43.52 14.69
N ASP A 23 -21.75 -42.66 13.74
CA ASP A 23 -20.68 -41.68 13.86
C ASP A 23 -20.96 -40.67 14.99
N PRO A 24 -20.19 -40.66 16.11
CA PRO A 24 -20.43 -39.76 17.24
C PRO A 24 -19.91 -38.33 16.97
N ILE A 25 -19.51 -38.03 15.73
CA ILE A 25 -18.75 -36.84 15.35
C ILE A 25 -19.66 -35.67 14.97
N LEU A 26 -20.92 -35.90 14.57
CA LEU A 26 -21.74 -34.89 13.91
C LEU A 26 -23.05 -34.52 14.63
N ALA A 27 -23.11 -33.26 15.04
CA ALA A 27 -24.32 -32.42 15.07
C ALA A 27 -25.55 -32.93 15.85
N ALA A 28 -25.38 -33.69 16.94
CA ALA A 28 -26.41 -33.78 17.97
C ALA A 28 -26.77 -32.36 18.46
N PRO A 29 -28.06 -31.91 18.42
CA PRO A 29 -28.42 -30.52 18.71
C PRO A 29 -27.98 -30.03 20.09
N GLU A 30 -27.96 -30.93 21.08
CA GLU A 30 -27.51 -30.68 22.45
C GLU A 30 -26.01 -30.30 22.52
N HIS A 31 -25.17 -30.92 21.68
CA HIS A 31 -23.74 -30.62 21.61
C HIS A 31 -23.48 -29.24 20.97
N ALA A 32 -24.25 -28.87 19.94
CA ALA A 32 -24.16 -27.55 19.30
C ALA A 32 -24.67 -26.44 20.24
N ALA A 33 -25.79 -26.67 20.92
CA ALA A 33 -26.32 -25.73 21.92
C ALA A 33 -25.35 -25.54 23.11
N SER A 34 -24.72 -26.63 23.57
CA SER A 34 -23.66 -26.61 24.59
C SER A 34 -22.45 -25.79 24.12
N ALA A 35 -21.98 -26.01 22.88
CA ALA A 35 -20.86 -25.25 22.30
C ALA A 35 -21.14 -23.74 22.24
N ALA A 36 -22.32 -23.33 21.73
CA ALA A 36 -22.70 -21.92 21.64
C ALA A 36 -22.85 -21.25 23.02
N ALA A 37 -23.47 -21.95 23.98
CA ALA A 37 -23.53 -21.49 25.37
C ALA A 37 -22.13 -21.30 25.98
N ARG A 38 -21.16 -22.13 25.59
CA ARG A 38 -19.79 -22.13 26.11
C ARG A 38 -18.91 -21.03 25.52
N VAL A 39 -18.97 -20.81 24.20
CA VAL A 39 -18.34 -19.65 23.54
C VAL A 39 -18.89 -18.34 24.14
N LYS A 40 -20.21 -18.24 24.30
CA LYS A 40 -20.87 -17.10 24.95
C LYS A 40 -20.46 -16.92 26.42
N ALA A 41 -20.22 -18.00 27.16
CA ALA A 41 -19.73 -17.94 28.53
C ALA A 41 -18.28 -17.42 28.61
N ILE A 42 -17.43 -17.74 27.62
CA ILE A 42 -16.07 -17.18 27.50
C ILE A 42 -16.15 -15.67 27.20
N GLY A 43 -16.99 -15.26 26.23
CA GLY A 43 -17.22 -13.84 25.91
C GLY A 43 -17.70 -13.00 27.10
N ALA A 44 -18.59 -13.57 27.92
CA ALA A 44 -19.07 -12.94 29.15
C ALA A 44 -18.03 -12.91 30.30
N ARG A 45 -16.90 -13.62 30.19
CA ARG A 45 -15.87 -13.76 31.23
C ARG A 45 -14.57 -13.02 30.91
N VAL A 46 -14.23 -12.85 29.64
CA VAL A 46 -12.99 -12.21 29.18
C VAL A 46 -13.35 -10.93 28.42
N PRO A 47 -13.27 -9.74 29.05
CA PRO A 47 -13.68 -8.49 28.42
C PRO A 47 -12.97 -8.24 27.09
N GLY A 48 -13.74 -7.95 26.04
CA GLY A 48 -13.22 -7.73 24.69
C GLY A 48 -13.04 -8.99 23.84
N PHE A 49 -13.29 -10.20 24.36
CA PHE A 49 -13.23 -11.45 23.58
C PHE A 49 -14.13 -11.37 22.34
N ASP A 50 -15.40 -10.97 22.51
CA ASP A 50 -16.35 -10.86 21.38
C ASP A 50 -15.87 -9.86 20.32
N ALA A 51 -15.20 -8.76 20.72
CA ALA A 51 -14.68 -7.75 19.81
C ALA A 51 -13.36 -8.15 19.11
N ALA A 52 -12.52 -8.92 19.80
CA ALA A 52 -11.26 -9.42 19.26
C ALA A 52 -11.45 -10.63 18.33
N PHE A 53 -12.41 -11.50 18.63
CA PHE A 53 -12.49 -12.83 18.03
C PHE A 53 -13.81 -13.12 17.30
N VAL A 54 -14.97 -12.85 17.92
CA VAL A 54 -16.29 -13.26 17.38
C VAL A 54 -16.84 -12.27 16.35
N GLY A 55 -16.68 -10.97 16.59
CA GLY A 55 -17.24 -9.88 15.78
C GLY A 55 -16.39 -9.45 14.58
N ARG A 56 -15.29 -10.15 14.27
CA ARG A 56 -14.48 -9.87 13.07
C ARG A 56 -15.23 -10.31 11.81
N PRO A 57 -15.11 -9.58 10.68
CA PRO A 57 -15.85 -9.88 9.46
C PRO A 57 -15.31 -11.12 8.71
N ALA A 58 -16.17 -11.74 7.90
CA ALA A 58 -15.88 -12.89 7.04
C ALA A 58 -15.33 -14.20 7.69
N PRO A 59 -15.74 -14.60 8.91
CA PRO A 59 -15.44 -15.93 9.41
C PRO A 59 -16.21 -17.03 8.64
N ALA A 60 -15.74 -18.26 8.75
CA ALA A 60 -16.46 -19.45 8.28
C ALA A 60 -17.88 -19.51 8.87
N ARG A 61 -18.91 -19.66 8.02
CA ARG A 61 -20.31 -19.69 8.50
C ARG A 61 -20.80 -21.06 8.93
N ARG A 62 -20.15 -22.12 8.43
CA ARG A 62 -20.30 -23.53 8.81
C ARG A 62 -19.00 -24.26 8.43
N PHE A 63 -18.90 -25.52 8.83
CA PHE A 63 -17.85 -26.41 8.34
C PHE A 63 -18.49 -27.60 7.61
N ASP A 64 -17.97 -27.92 6.43
CA ASP A 64 -18.35 -29.10 5.67
C ASP A 64 -17.38 -30.24 5.99
N VAL A 65 -17.91 -31.46 6.10
CA VAL A 65 -17.14 -32.63 6.55
C VAL A 65 -16.59 -33.37 5.34
N THR A 66 -15.28 -33.56 5.29
CA THR A 66 -14.63 -34.36 4.24
C THR A 66 -14.86 -35.87 4.47
N PRO A 67 -14.73 -36.73 3.44
CA PRO A 67 -14.79 -38.18 3.61
C PRO A 67 -13.73 -38.77 4.56
N GLY A 68 -12.67 -38.02 4.88
CA GLY A 68 -11.67 -38.37 5.89
C GLY A 68 -11.96 -37.80 7.29
N GLY A 69 -13.17 -37.30 7.55
CA GLY A 69 -13.60 -36.73 8.82
C GLY A 69 -13.02 -35.35 9.16
N ALA A 70 -12.14 -34.77 8.35
CA ALA A 70 -11.63 -33.42 8.55
C ALA A 70 -12.67 -32.36 8.18
N LEU A 71 -12.68 -31.24 8.90
CA LEU A 71 -13.65 -30.15 8.80
C LEU A 71 -13.07 -29.02 7.95
N ARG A 72 -13.75 -28.66 6.85
CA ARG A 72 -13.36 -27.55 5.97
C ARG A 72 -14.30 -26.36 6.15
N PRO A 73 -13.79 -25.12 6.28
CA PRO A 73 -14.61 -23.94 6.46
C PRO A 73 -15.42 -23.63 5.19
N VAL A 74 -16.67 -23.23 5.33
CA VAL A 74 -17.43 -22.60 4.24
C VAL A 74 -17.32 -21.09 4.42
N LEU A 75 -16.37 -20.53 3.67
CA LEU A 75 -16.05 -19.11 3.61
C LEU A 75 -16.87 -18.40 2.51
N PRO A 76 -17.02 -17.06 2.57
CA PRO A 76 -17.41 -16.28 1.41
C PRO A 76 -16.43 -16.49 0.25
N ALA A 77 -16.90 -16.35 -1.01
CA ALA A 77 -15.99 -16.33 -2.15
C ALA A 77 -15.02 -15.13 -2.04
N PRO A 78 -13.70 -15.32 -2.31
CA PRO A 78 -12.75 -14.23 -2.29
C PRO A 78 -13.04 -13.19 -3.37
N ARG A 79 -12.59 -11.95 -3.17
CA ARG A 79 -12.62 -10.93 -4.22
C ARG A 79 -11.61 -11.25 -5.32
N ALA A 80 -11.83 -10.68 -6.50
CA ALA A 80 -10.86 -10.77 -7.60
C ALA A 80 -9.48 -10.24 -7.14
N GLY A 81 -8.45 -11.09 -7.25
CA GLY A 81 -7.08 -10.76 -6.85
C GLY A 81 -6.76 -10.82 -5.35
N GLU A 82 -7.74 -11.19 -4.50
CA GLU A 82 -7.52 -11.40 -3.06
C GLU A 82 -6.72 -12.69 -2.81
N ARG A 83 -5.82 -12.67 -1.81
CA ARG A 83 -4.96 -13.82 -1.46
C ARG A 83 -5.49 -14.55 -0.24
N THR A 84 -5.65 -15.86 -0.40
CA THR A 84 -6.37 -16.74 0.52
C THR A 84 -5.56 -17.94 0.97
N ALA A 85 -5.95 -18.51 2.11
CA ALA A 85 -5.38 -19.73 2.66
C ALA A 85 -6.45 -20.82 2.78
N ALA A 86 -6.18 -21.99 2.20
CA ALA A 86 -7.01 -23.17 2.41
C ALA A 86 -6.69 -23.78 3.79
N VAL A 87 -7.68 -23.78 4.68
CA VAL A 87 -7.59 -24.34 6.03
C VAL A 87 -8.43 -25.62 6.13
N GLU A 88 -7.89 -26.63 6.81
CA GLU A 88 -8.59 -27.89 7.10
C GLU A 88 -8.33 -28.28 8.56
N LEU A 89 -9.40 -28.33 9.36
CA LEU A 89 -9.31 -28.63 10.79
C LEU A 89 -9.52 -30.12 11.05
N ALA A 90 -8.78 -30.71 11.98
CA ALA A 90 -9.07 -32.06 12.44
C ALA A 90 -10.35 -32.10 13.31
N ALA A 91 -11.17 -33.14 13.14
CA ALA A 91 -12.34 -33.37 14.01
C ALA A 91 -11.98 -33.68 15.47
N ARG A 92 -10.75 -34.08 15.78
CA ARG A 92 -10.23 -34.36 17.12
C ARG A 92 -8.97 -33.53 17.40
N ALA A 93 -8.80 -33.06 18.64
CA ALA A 93 -7.73 -32.11 19.00
C ALA A 93 -6.31 -32.65 18.88
N THR A 94 -6.14 -33.98 18.92
CA THR A 94 -4.85 -34.68 18.84
C THR A 94 -4.33 -34.83 17.41
N ALA A 95 -5.18 -34.60 16.39
CA ALA A 95 -4.82 -34.68 14.99
C ALA A 95 -4.54 -33.28 14.41
N PRO A 96 -3.69 -33.15 13.38
CA PRO A 96 -3.17 -31.86 12.95
C PRO A 96 -4.20 -31.02 12.17
N THR A 97 -4.22 -29.72 12.46
CA THR A 97 -4.80 -28.70 11.57
C THR A 97 -3.83 -28.45 10.41
N ARG A 98 -4.37 -28.23 9.21
CA ARG A 98 -3.61 -27.94 7.99
C ARG A 98 -3.94 -26.54 7.48
N ILE A 99 -2.93 -25.86 6.96
CA ILE A 99 -3.06 -24.57 6.28
C ILE A 99 -2.18 -24.58 5.02
N THR A 100 -2.71 -24.07 3.90
CA THR A 100 -2.01 -23.99 2.60
C THR A 100 -2.18 -22.58 2.03
N ASP A 101 -1.08 -21.91 1.64
CA ASP A 101 -1.15 -20.70 0.81
C ASP A 101 -1.59 -21.10 -0.60
N GLU A 102 -2.76 -20.64 -1.05
CA GLU A 102 -3.37 -21.14 -2.30
C GLU A 102 -2.59 -20.71 -3.55
N VAL A 103 -1.70 -19.70 -3.45
CA VAL A 103 -0.93 -19.18 -4.58
C VAL A 103 0.44 -19.87 -4.77
N SER A 104 1.06 -20.43 -3.73
CA SER A 104 2.28 -21.25 -3.85
C SER A 104 2.03 -22.75 -3.71
N GLY A 105 0.94 -23.16 -3.06
CA GLY A 105 0.76 -24.51 -2.56
C GLY A 105 1.60 -24.84 -1.33
N LEU A 106 2.37 -23.88 -0.76
CA LEU A 106 3.13 -24.10 0.49
C LEU A 106 2.15 -24.47 1.60
N ARG A 107 2.36 -25.64 2.18
CA ARG A 107 1.49 -26.26 3.18
C ARG A 107 2.23 -26.54 4.47
N LEU A 108 1.55 -26.30 5.58
CA LEU A 108 1.94 -26.69 6.92
C LEU A 108 0.88 -27.59 7.54
N ALA A 109 1.30 -28.48 8.43
CA ALA A 109 0.41 -29.24 9.30
C ALA A 109 0.90 -29.11 10.74
N PHE A 110 0.04 -28.69 11.68
CA PHE A 110 0.42 -28.46 13.06
C PHE A 110 -0.56 -29.10 14.05
N SER A 111 -0.04 -29.63 15.16
CA SER A 111 -0.83 -30.15 16.28
C SER A 111 -0.27 -29.66 17.62
N LEU A 112 -1.17 -29.47 18.59
CA LEU A 112 -0.84 -29.02 19.94
C LEU A 112 -0.35 -30.23 20.78
N GLU A 113 0.92 -30.22 21.18
CA GLU A 113 1.51 -31.27 22.00
C GLU A 113 0.88 -31.28 23.41
N GLY A 114 0.48 -32.47 23.88
CA GLY A 114 -0.23 -32.62 25.16
C GLY A 114 -1.72 -32.28 25.14
N ALA A 115 -2.33 -32.08 23.96
CA ALA A 115 -3.77 -31.92 23.83
C ALA A 115 -4.55 -33.21 24.20
N SER A 116 -5.66 -33.07 24.90
CA SER A 116 -6.58 -34.17 25.22
C SER A 116 -7.38 -34.59 23.98
N ASP A 117 -7.67 -35.89 23.79
CA ASP A 117 -8.56 -36.33 22.72
C ASP A 117 -10.01 -35.89 22.99
N ALA A 118 -10.41 -34.80 22.33
CA ALA A 118 -11.75 -34.24 22.38
C ALA A 118 -12.25 -33.93 20.96
N PRO A 119 -13.52 -34.25 20.63
CA PRO A 119 -14.12 -33.92 19.34
C PRO A 119 -14.42 -32.42 19.23
N ALA A 120 -14.46 -31.91 18.00
CA ALA A 120 -14.91 -30.56 17.68
C ALA A 120 -16.44 -30.47 17.69
N ALA A 121 -16.96 -29.54 18.49
CA ALA A 121 -18.33 -29.05 18.38
C ALA A 121 -18.32 -27.68 17.69
N LEU A 122 -19.35 -27.40 16.89
CA LEU A 122 -19.45 -26.17 16.09
C LEU A 122 -20.45 -25.19 16.70
N ALA A 123 -20.06 -23.92 16.80
CA ALA A 123 -20.92 -22.82 17.21
C ALA A 123 -20.49 -21.51 16.57
N ASP A 124 -21.42 -20.78 15.94
CA ASP A 124 -21.22 -19.41 15.43
C ASP A 124 -19.94 -19.18 14.59
N GLY A 125 -19.55 -20.20 13.81
CA GLY A 125 -18.35 -20.17 12.95
C GLY A 125 -17.04 -20.58 13.64
N ILE A 126 -17.09 -20.94 14.92
CA ILE A 126 -15.97 -21.43 15.73
C ILE A 126 -16.10 -22.95 15.93
N ALA A 127 -14.98 -23.67 15.84
CA ALA A 127 -14.87 -25.07 16.22
C ALA A 127 -14.21 -25.17 17.60
N ILE A 128 -14.99 -25.53 18.63
CA ILE A 128 -14.53 -25.66 20.02
C ILE A 128 -14.32 -27.13 20.39
N ARG A 129 -13.17 -27.42 21.03
CA ARG A 129 -12.84 -28.73 21.62
C ARG A 129 -12.68 -28.54 23.13
N ALA A 130 -13.63 -29.08 23.89
CA ALA A 130 -13.76 -28.83 25.33
C ALA A 130 -12.72 -29.60 26.16
N GLY A 131 -12.00 -28.93 27.07
CA GLY A 131 -10.95 -29.55 27.89
C GLY A 131 -9.74 -30.06 27.09
N ALA A 132 -9.63 -29.65 25.82
CA ALA A 132 -8.67 -30.16 24.86
C ALA A 132 -7.26 -29.57 25.01
N ALA A 133 -7.14 -28.31 25.46
CA ALA A 133 -5.84 -27.67 25.61
C ALA A 133 -5.11 -28.23 26.86
N PRO A 134 -3.75 -28.30 26.85
CA PRO A 134 -2.97 -28.79 27.98
C PRO A 134 -3.37 -28.13 29.31
N SER A 135 -3.37 -28.89 30.41
CA SER A 135 -3.97 -28.51 31.71
C SER A 135 -5.51 -28.39 31.73
N GLY A 136 -6.23 -28.86 30.70
CA GLY A 136 -7.70 -28.90 30.67
C GLY A 136 -8.35 -27.57 30.29
N GLY A 137 -7.64 -26.73 29.54
CA GLY A 137 -8.22 -25.54 28.89
C GLY A 137 -9.04 -25.91 27.66
N ASP A 138 -9.69 -24.93 27.04
CA ASP A 138 -10.48 -25.13 25.83
C ASP A 138 -9.74 -24.66 24.59
N LEU A 139 -9.85 -25.41 23.49
CA LEU A 139 -9.23 -25.07 22.21
C LEU A 139 -10.31 -24.65 21.21
N LEU A 140 -10.28 -23.39 20.78
CA LEU A 140 -11.28 -22.75 19.92
C LEU A 140 -10.61 -22.29 18.62
N HIS A 141 -10.98 -22.90 17.49
CA HIS A 141 -10.50 -22.45 16.18
C HIS A 141 -11.52 -21.51 15.53
N ARG A 142 -11.11 -20.27 15.18
CA ARG A 142 -11.83 -19.43 14.22
C ARG A 142 -11.07 -19.43 12.90
N VAL A 143 -11.79 -19.61 11.79
CA VAL A 143 -11.21 -19.63 10.44
C VAL A 143 -11.80 -18.51 9.59
N ASP A 144 -10.96 -17.83 8.84
CA ASP A 144 -11.30 -16.77 7.88
C ASP A 144 -10.57 -16.98 6.56
N GLY A 145 -10.73 -16.05 5.61
CA GLY A 145 -10.12 -16.16 4.27
C GLY A 145 -8.60 -16.19 4.25
N HIS A 146 -7.92 -15.74 5.31
CA HIS A 146 -6.46 -15.64 5.34
C HIS A 146 -5.80 -16.66 6.28
N GLY A 147 -6.55 -17.31 7.18
CA GLY A 147 -5.95 -18.25 8.12
C GLY A 147 -6.87 -18.76 9.23
N VAL A 148 -6.25 -19.18 10.33
CA VAL A 148 -6.90 -19.74 11.51
C VAL A 148 -6.28 -19.19 12.80
N GLU A 149 -7.12 -18.59 13.65
CA GLU A 149 -6.81 -18.28 15.05
C GLU A 149 -7.05 -19.57 15.86
N ASP A 150 -6.01 -20.08 16.53
CA ASP A 150 -6.06 -21.31 17.33
C ASP A 150 -6.07 -20.98 18.83
N LEU A 151 -7.20 -20.44 19.29
CA LEU A 151 -7.33 -19.80 20.60
C LEU A 151 -7.37 -20.83 21.74
N ALA A 152 -6.54 -20.63 22.77
CA ALA A 152 -6.60 -21.43 24.00
C ALA A 152 -7.24 -20.62 25.15
N TYR A 153 -8.43 -21.02 25.60
CA TYR A 153 -9.10 -20.44 26.77
C TYR A 153 -8.71 -21.19 28.06
N TYR A 154 -8.39 -20.40 29.09
CA TYR A 154 -8.03 -20.88 30.41
C TYR A 154 -8.85 -20.19 31.51
N GLU A 155 -9.65 -20.96 32.23
CA GLU A 155 -10.41 -20.48 33.41
C GLU A 155 -9.47 -20.07 34.57
N ARG A 156 -8.32 -20.74 34.68
CA ARG A 156 -7.29 -20.59 35.72
C ARG A 156 -5.93 -20.82 35.07
N ALA A 157 -4.86 -20.38 35.73
CA ALA A 157 -3.49 -20.61 35.27
C ALA A 157 -3.23 -22.11 35.00
N PRO A 158 -2.72 -22.49 33.80
CA PRO A 158 -2.28 -23.86 33.53
C PRO A 158 -1.02 -24.21 34.33
N ALA A 159 -0.65 -25.50 34.33
CA ALA A 159 0.56 -25.97 35.01
C ALA A 159 1.86 -25.42 34.36
N VAL A 160 1.80 -25.05 33.08
CA VAL A 160 2.86 -24.35 32.34
C VAL A 160 2.19 -23.29 31.46
N GLU A 161 2.68 -22.05 31.52
CA GLU A 161 2.19 -20.91 30.73
C GLU A 161 2.80 -20.91 29.30
N GLU A 162 2.60 -22.03 28.60
CA GLU A 162 3.12 -22.33 27.25
C GLU A 162 2.13 -23.21 26.46
N LEU A 163 1.88 -22.86 25.19
CA LEU A 163 1.36 -23.79 24.18
C LEU A 163 2.55 -24.25 23.34
N ARG A 164 2.63 -25.56 23.08
CA ARG A 164 3.73 -26.19 22.34
C ARG A 164 3.18 -26.93 21.14
N TYR A 165 3.57 -26.52 19.95
CA TYR A 165 3.08 -27.07 18.69
C TYR A 165 4.14 -27.93 18.00
N ARG A 166 3.76 -29.14 17.59
CA ARG A 166 4.51 -29.89 16.60
C ARG A 166 4.09 -29.41 15.22
N VAL A 167 5.03 -28.89 14.43
CA VAL A 167 4.77 -28.33 13.09
C VAL A 167 5.56 -29.11 12.06
N ASP A 168 4.87 -29.73 11.11
CA ASP A 168 5.47 -30.27 9.88
C ASP A 168 5.89 -29.09 8.99
N VAL A 169 7.18 -29.05 8.64
CA VAL A 169 7.81 -28.00 7.83
C VAL A 169 8.40 -28.55 6.54
N THR A 170 8.08 -29.78 6.14
CA THR A 170 8.58 -30.39 4.90
C THR A 170 8.23 -29.60 3.63
N GLY A 171 7.16 -28.80 3.68
CA GLY A 171 6.77 -27.88 2.60
C GLY A 171 7.42 -26.49 2.64
N ALA A 172 8.23 -26.16 3.66
CA ALA A 172 8.87 -24.85 3.80
C ALA A 172 10.37 -24.94 3.45
N ALA A 173 10.83 -24.08 2.54
CA ALA A 173 12.24 -24.02 2.18
C ALA A 173 13.11 -23.42 3.30
N GLY A 174 12.51 -22.63 4.19
CA GLY A 174 13.16 -22.11 5.39
C GLY A 174 12.19 -21.45 6.37
N LEU A 175 12.74 -21.12 7.54
CA LEU A 175 12.02 -20.46 8.64
C LEU A 175 12.69 -19.13 8.98
N ARG A 176 11.90 -18.12 9.37
CA ARG A 176 12.40 -16.82 9.81
C ARG A 176 11.62 -16.29 11.01
N LEU A 177 12.29 -15.91 12.10
CA LEU A 177 11.68 -15.43 13.34
C LEU A 177 12.13 -13.99 13.61
N VAL A 178 11.26 -13.02 13.32
CA VAL A 178 11.58 -11.59 13.39
C VAL A 178 10.47 -10.83 14.09
N ALA A 179 10.82 -9.99 15.07
CA ALA A 179 9.89 -9.13 15.81
C ALA A 179 8.61 -9.84 16.33
N ARG A 180 8.81 -11.07 16.84
CA ARG A 180 7.79 -12.02 17.33
C ARG A 180 6.86 -12.63 16.27
N THR A 181 7.12 -12.46 14.97
CA THR A 181 6.46 -13.17 13.86
C THR A 181 7.34 -14.36 13.43
N LEU A 182 6.77 -15.57 13.31
CA LEU A 182 7.44 -16.72 12.68
C LEU A 182 6.92 -16.88 11.25
N GLU A 183 7.79 -16.82 10.26
CA GLU A 183 7.50 -16.89 8.84
C GLU A 183 8.03 -18.20 8.22
N PHE A 184 7.27 -18.76 7.28
CA PHE A 184 7.60 -19.96 6.52
C PHE A 184 7.79 -19.55 5.05
N LEU A 185 9.00 -19.80 4.53
CA LEU A 185 9.47 -19.22 3.27
C LEU A 185 9.36 -20.23 2.10
N ASP A 186 9.09 -19.71 0.89
CA ASP A 186 9.34 -20.42 -0.37
C ASP A 186 10.84 -20.44 -0.72
N ALA A 187 11.22 -21.14 -1.81
CA ALA A 187 12.61 -21.32 -2.21
C ALA A 187 13.30 -20.01 -2.60
N GLU A 188 12.51 -19.02 -3.02
CA GLU A 188 12.91 -17.66 -3.37
C GLU A 188 13.07 -16.74 -2.15
N GLY A 189 12.78 -17.25 -0.95
CA GLY A 189 12.88 -16.53 0.32
C GLY A 189 11.68 -15.65 0.64
N ALA A 190 10.56 -15.79 -0.07
CA ALA A 190 9.36 -15.03 0.22
C ALA A 190 8.52 -15.73 1.30
N PRO A 191 8.10 -15.01 2.37
CA PRO A 191 7.11 -15.53 3.30
C PRO A 191 5.83 -15.91 2.56
N ARG A 192 5.29 -17.09 2.83
CA ARG A 192 3.98 -17.55 2.30
C ARG A 192 2.96 -17.66 3.40
N LEU A 193 3.32 -18.38 4.46
CA LEU A 193 2.55 -18.52 5.70
C LEU A 193 3.36 -17.98 6.88
N ARG A 194 2.69 -17.63 7.97
CA ARG A 194 3.30 -17.17 9.22
C ARG A 194 2.41 -17.42 10.44
N ILE A 195 3.01 -17.38 11.63
CA ILE A 195 2.33 -17.11 12.89
C ILE A 195 2.53 -15.62 13.21
N ALA A 196 1.43 -14.89 13.40
CA ALA A 196 1.47 -13.49 13.81
C ALA A 196 2.00 -13.34 15.26
N PRO A 197 2.45 -12.14 15.67
CA PRO A 197 2.90 -11.89 17.05
C PRO A 197 1.80 -12.23 18.07
N PRO A 198 1.96 -13.31 18.87
CA PRO A 198 0.90 -13.78 19.73
C PRO A 198 0.73 -12.84 20.93
N TYR A 199 -0.46 -12.91 21.54
CA TYR A 199 -0.78 -12.20 22.77
C TYR A 199 -1.77 -13.01 23.60
N VAL A 200 -1.90 -12.61 24.87
CA VAL A 200 -2.95 -13.11 25.77
C VAL A 200 -3.93 -11.98 26.05
N LEU A 201 -5.23 -12.24 25.94
CA LEU A 201 -6.29 -11.38 26.44
C LEU A 201 -6.64 -11.80 27.86
N ASP A 202 -6.35 -10.95 28.84
CA ASP A 202 -6.49 -11.26 30.27
C ASP A 202 -7.90 -10.97 30.82
N ALA A 203 -8.15 -11.36 32.08
CA ALA A 203 -9.43 -11.22 32.77
C ALA A 203 -9.97 -9.76 32.89
N GLY A 204 -9.15 -8.75 32.61
CA GLY A 204 -9.58 -7.35 32.53
C GLY A 204 -9.60 -6.78 31.11
N GLY A 205 -9.45 -7.63 30.09
CA GLY A 205 -9.39 -7.24 28.68
C GLY A 205 -8.06 -6.60 28.27
N ALA A 206 -6.98 -6.76 29.05
CA ALA A 206 -5.67 -6.29 28.64
C ALA A 206 -5.02 -7.28 27.66
N ARG A 207 -4.47 -6.77 26.55
CA ARG A 207 -3.59 -7.53 25.66
C ARG A 207 -2.17 -7.55 26.22
N VAL A 208 -1.66 -8.73 26.53
CA VAL A 208 -0.30 -8.99 27.04
C VAL A 208 0.53 -9.63 25.93
N GLU A 209 1.67 -9.04 25.56
CA GLU A 209 2.55 -9.58 24.51
C GLU A 209 3.11 -10.96 24.93
N ALA A 210 2.88 -12.01 24.12
CA ALA A 210 3.47 -13.33 24.30
C ALA A 210 4.70 -13.51 23.39
N SER A 211 5.56 -14.47 23.70
CA SER A 211 6.75 -14.80 22.88
C SER A 211 6.50 -15.99 21.95
N LEU A 212 7.14 -15.96 20.77
CA LEU A 212 7.38 -17.14 19.95
C LEU A 212 8.82 -17.61 20.12
N SER A 213 9.03 -18.93 20.05
CA SER A 213 10.35 -19.55 19.86
C SER A 213 10.23 -20.88 19.12
N VAL A 214 11.34 -21.38 18.57
CA VAL A 214 11.40 -22.63 17.81
C VAL A 214 12.50 -23.52 18.39
N GLU A 215 12.19 -24.81 18.57
CA GLU A 215 13.12 -25.87 18.94
C GLU A 215 13.20 -26.92 17.82
N GLY A 216 14.37 -27.53 17.66
CA GLY A 216 14.60 -28.66 16.73
C GLY A 216 14.86 -28.27 15.27
N CYS A 217 14.78 -27.00 14.91
CA CYS A 217 15.00 -26.49 13.56
C CYS A 217 15.90 -25.25 13.55
N ALA A 218 16.58 -25.01 12.43
CA ALA A 218 17.29 -23.76 12.15
C ALA A 218 16.31 -22.67 11.65
N VAL A 219 16.62 -21.41 11.94
CA VAL A 219 15.76 -20.23 11.71
C VAL A 219 16.63 -19.01 11.39
N ASP A 220 16.22 -18.18 10.42
CA ASP A 220 16.79 -16.84 10.21
C ASP A 220 16.20 -15.83 11.20
N GLU A 221 17.04 -15.17 11.99
CA GLU A 221 16.61 -14.07 12.88
C GLU A 221 16.88 -12.68 12.27
N SER A 222 17.36 -12.61 11.03
CA SER A 222 17.73 -11.35 10.37
C SER A 222 16.49 -10.49 10.03
N PRO A 223 16.38 -9.26 10.58
CA PRO A 223 15.24 -8.39 10.32
C PRO A 223 15.30 -7.72 8.94
N ARG A 224 16.40 -7.91 8.19
CA ARG A 224 16.53 -7.58 6.76
C ARG A 224 15.42 -8.21 5.94
N ALA A 225 15.06 -7.60 4.82
CA ALA A 225 14.26 -8.23 3.77
C ALA A 225 14.69 -9.70 3.55
N PRO A 226 13.76 -10.68 3.46
CA PRO A 226 14.13 -12.08 3.26
C PRO A 226 14.37 -12.45 1.79
N TRP A 227 13.75 -11.71 0.85
CA TRP A 227 13.94 -11.86 -0.59
C TRP A 227 15.39 -11.60 -1.00
N ARG A 228 15.81 -12.18 -2.14
CA ARG A 228 17.14 -11.96 -2.75
C ARG A 228 18.31 -12.37 -1.84
N ARG A 229 18.09 -13.27 -0.88
CA ARG A 229 19.08 -13.85 0.05
C ARG A 229 19.01 -15.38 0.04
N PRO A 230 20.08 -16.08 0.46
CA PRO A 230 20.02 -17.51 0.74
C PRO A 230 19.00 -17.82 1.85
N VAL A 231 18.10 -18.75 1.58
CA VAL A 231 17.13 -19.27 2.56
C VAL A 231 17.82 -20.22 3.53
N THR A 232 17.49 -20.15 4.83
CA THR A 232 18.01 -21.06 5.86
C THR A 232 17.09 -22.27 5.99
N PRO A 233 17.49 -23.49 5.56
CA PRO A 233 16.63 -24.67 5.61
C PRO A 233 16.33 -25.10 7.05
N PRO A 234 15.14 -25.65 7.35
CA PRO A 234 14.77 -26.00 8.74
C PRO A 234 15.69 -27.06 9.37
N GLY A 235 16.32 -27.92 8.56
CA GLY A 235 17.23 -28.99 9.01
C GLY A 235 16.55 -30.24 9.58
N ALA A 236 15.25 -30.17 9.88
CA ALA A 236 14.41 -31.29 10.30
C ALA A 236 13.04 -31.23 9.59
N PRO A 237 12.33 -32.37 9.41
CA PRO A 237 11.00 -32.39 8.78
C PRO A 237 9.90 -31.80 9.66
N ALA A 238 10.13 -31.70 10.98
CA ALA A 238 9.18 -31.09 11.90
C ALA A 238 9.90 -30.35 13.04
N CYS A 239 9.35 -29.22 13.44
CA CYS A 239 9.85 -28.35 14.50
C CYS A 239 8.88 -28.36 15.70
N ALA A 240 9.37 -27.97 16.87
CA ALA A 240 8.52 -27.60 17.99
C ALA A 240 8.45 -26.07 18.09
N VAL A 241 7.27 -25.48 17.87
CA VAL A 241 7.04 -24.03 17.97
C VAL A 241 6.30 -23.74 19.28
N LYS A 242 6.76 -22.74 20.04
CA LYS A 242 6.20 -22.39 21.34
C LYS A 242 5.52 -21.03 21.29
N VAL A 243 4.39 -20.92 21.98
CA VAL A 243 3.75 -19.67 22.38
C VAL A 243 3.81 -19.61 23.89
N SER A 244 4.69 -18.77 24.45
CA SER A 244 4.92 -18.71 25.90
C SER A 244 4.55 -17.34 26.46
N TRP A 245 3.88 -17.31 27.61
CA TRP A 245 3.52 -16.08 28.34
C TRP A 245 3.92 -16.14 29.82
N GLY A 246 4.73 -17.15 30.20
CA GLY A 246 5.23 -17.35 31.55
C GLY A 246 5.82 -16.11 32.20
N GLY A 247 5.30 -15.74 33.37
CA GLY A 247 5.82 -14.64 34.17
C GLY A 247 5.44 -13.23 33.68
N THR A 248 4.57 -13.11 32.67
CA THR A 248 4.05 -11.81 32.19
C THR A 248 3.00 -11.17 33.11
N GLY A 249 2.46 -11.92 34.08
CA GLY A 249 1.48 -11.44 35.04
C GLY A 249 0.02 -11.49 34.56
N VAL A 250 -0.29 -12.34 33.58
CA VAL A 250 -1.66 -12.61 33.10
C VAL A 250 -2.62 -12.92 34.26
N ARG A 251 -3.79 -12.29 34.24
CA ARG A 251 -4.90 -12.59 35.15
C ARG A 251 -5.89 -13.51 34.44
N TYR A 252 -6.35 -14.54 35.13
CA TYR A 252 -7.30 -15.53 34.62
C TYR A 252 -8.74 -15.23 35.11
N PRO A 253 -9.79 -15.55 34.32
CA PRO A 253 -9.76 -16.27 33.04
C PRO A 253 -9.11 -15.50 31.89
N ALA A 254 -8.49 -16.20 30.94
CA ALA A 254 -7.70 -15.61 29.86
C ALA A 254 -7.80 -16.40 28.55
N VAL A 255 -7.49 -15.75 27.42
CA VAL A 255 -7.41 -16.39 26.08
C VAL A 255 -6.06 -16.09 25.45
N VAL A 256 -5.35 -17.14 25.02
CA VAL A 256 -4.11 -17.03 24.23
C VAL A 256 -4.45 -17.05 22.74
N ASP A 257 -3.91 -16.11 21.96
CA ASP A 257 -4.16 -15.97 20.51
C ASP A 257 -2.86 -16.15 19.69
N PRO A 258 -2.64 -17.37 19.14
CA PRO A 258 -1.75 -17.61 18.01
C PRO A 258 -2.54 -17.68 16.69
N TYR A 259 -2.31 -16.69 15.81
CA TYR A 259 -2.94 -16.61 14.49
C TYR A 259 -2.02 -17.12 13.38
N TRP A 260 -2.38 -18.24 12.76
CA TRP A 260 -1.70 -18.86 11.63
C TRP A 260 -2.32 -18.36 10.33
N GLN A 261 -1.57 -17.65 9.49
CA GLN A 261 -2.13 -16.95 8.33
C GLN A 261 -1.20 -16.88 7.12
N GLN A 262 -1.76 -16.62 5.94
CA GLN A 262 -1.04 -16.18 4.76
C GLN A 262 -0.49 -14.76 4.88
N THR A 263 0.35 -14.38 3.93
CA THR A 263 1.27 -13.22 4.02
C THR A 263 0.96 -12.11 3.03
N GLY A 264 -0.04 -12.24 2.16
CA GLY A 264 -0.57 -11.17 1.31
C GLY A 264 -1.36 -10.09 2.06
N ALA A 265 -1.54 -10.25 3.38
CA ALA A 265 -2.00 -9.22 4.31
C ALA A 265 -0.88 -8.82 5.28
N MET A 266 -1.05 -7.72 6.02
CA MET A 266 -0.16 -7.32 7.13
C MET A 266 -0.43 -8.13 8.40
N SER A 267 0.58 -8.36 9.24
CA SER A 267 0.44 -9.18 10.46
C SER A 267 -0.42 -8.51 11.54
N GLU A 268 -0.57 -7.19 11.46
CA GLU A 268 -1.41 -6.37 12.33
C GLU A 268 -2.18 -5.36 11.45
N ALA A 269 -3.42 -5.04 11.82
CA ALA A 269 -4.19 -4.01 11.10
C ALA A 269 -3.64 -2.60 11.40
N ARG A 270 -3.54 -1.74 10.37
CA ARG A 270 -2.91 -0.42 10.45
C ARG A 270 -3.80 0.69 9.85
N ALA A 271 -4.26 1.61 10.69
CA ALA A 271 -4.81 2.90 10.27
C ALA A 271 -3.74 4.01 10.41
N ARG A 272 -3.59 4.87 9.39
CA ARG A 272 -2.49 5.85 9.27
C ARG A 272 -1.07 5.26 9.33
N PRO A 273 -0.76 4.12 8.69
CA PRO A 273 0.63 3.76 8.43
C PRO A 273 1.25 4.79 7.48
N THR A 274 2.59 4.82 7.42
CA THR A 274 3.30 5.38 6.27
C THR A 274 3.67 4.26 5.30
N ALA A 275 3.68 4.55 4.01
CA ALA A 275 4.21 3.66 2.96
C ALA A 275 5.35 4.38 2.24
N THR A 276 6.50 3.74 2.07
CA THR A 276 7.68 4.35 1.43
C THR A 276 8.40 3.33 0.55
N LEU A 277 8.43 3.59 -0.76
CA LEU A 277 9.19 2.80 -1.73
C LEU A 277 10.70 2.94 -1.44
N LEU A 278 11.41 1.82 -1.29
CA LEU A 278 12.79 1.82 -0.82
C LEU A 278 13.83 2.10 -1.91
N ASP A 279 13.53 1.83 -3.17
CA ASP A 279 14.29 2.30 -4.33
C ASP A 279 13.38 2.61 -5.53
N PRO A 280 13.11 3.89 -5.83
CA PRO A 280 12.32 4.28 -7.00
C PRO A 280 12.91 3.86 -8.36
N SER A 281 14.18 3.44 -8.41
CA SER A 281 14.86 2.98 -9.63
C SER A 281 14.75 1.46 -9.88
N ASP A 282 14.50 0.65 -8.85
CA ASP A 282 14.19 -0.78 -9.02
C ASP A 282 12.67 -0.97 -9.17
N PRO A 283 12.16 -1.49 -10.32
CA PRO A 283 10.75 -1.86 -10.42
C PRO A 283 10.36 -2.93 -9.38
N GLY A 284 11.28 -3.81 -8.99
CA GLY A 284 11.10 -4.80 -7.94
C GLY A 284 11.30 -4.28 -6.51
N SER A 285 11.40 -2.96 -6.29
CA SER A 285 11.62 -2.41 -4.94
C SER A 285 10.49 -2.75 -3.97
N GLU A 286 10.88 -3.14 -2.76
CA GLU A 286 9.97 -3.27 -1.63
C GLU A 286 9.45 -1.89 -1.16
N VAL A 287 8.31 -1.91 -0.48
CA VAL A 287 7.72 -0.77 0.23
C VAL A 287 7.81 -0.99 1.73
N LEU A 288 8.45 -0.07 2.45
CA LEU A 288 8.37 -0.02 3.91
C LEU A 288 6.99 0.48 4.34
N VAL A 289 6.30 -0.32 5.15
CA VAL A 289 5.05 0.04 5.82
C VAL A 289 5.31 0.15 7.32
N ALA A 290 5.20 1.35 7.87
CA ALA A 290 5.60 1.62 9.26
C ALA A 290 4.47 2.21 10.12
N GLY A 291 4.36 1.70 11.35
CA GLY A 291 3.53 2.24 12.43
C GLY A 291 2.04 2.31 12.10
N GLY A 292 1.42 3.41 12.52
CA GLY A 292 -0.01 3.65 12.45
C GLY A 292 -0.69 3.40 13.80
N PHE A 293 -1.97 3.03 13.75
CA PHE A 293 -2.81 2.66 14.87
C PHE A 293 -3.50 1.32 14.58
N ASP A 294 -3.67 0.48 15.59
CA ASP A 294 -4.39 -0.78 15.48
C ASP A 294 -5.93 -0.63 15.53
N ASP A 295 -6.66 -1.75 15.47
CA ASP A 295 -8.12 -1.83 15.66
C ASP A 295 -8.59 -1.09 16.94
N ALA A 296 -7.79 -1.15 18.02
CA ALA A 296 -8.06 -0.50 19.31
C ALA A 296 -7.63 0.99 19.36
N ASN A 297 -7.16 1.54 18.25
CA ASN A 297 -6.58 2.90 18.13
C ASN A 297 -5.32 3.12 19.00
N ALA A 298 -4.62 2.05 19.39
CA ALA A 298 -3.32 2.11 20.04
C ALA A 298 -2.20 2.31 19.00
N PRO A 299 -1.20 3.18 19.25
CA PRO A 299 -0.14 3.44 18.29
C PRO A 299 0.82 2.25 18.17
N LEU A 300 1.23 1.96 16.94
CA LEU A 300 2.07 0.82 16.58
C LEU A 300 3.55 1.22 16.53
N ARG A 301 4.42 0.32 17.01
CA ARG A 301 5.88 0.40 16.83
C ARG A 301 6.37 -0.45 15.64
N SER A 302 5.50 -1.33 15.15
CA SER A 302 5.80 -2.36 14.17
C SER A 302 5.92 -1.82 12.75
N ALA A 303 6.75 -2.48 11.97
CA ALA A 303 6.90 -2.28 10.54
C ALA A 303 6.98 -3.61 9.79
N GLU A 304 6.55 -3.57 8.53
CA GLU A 304 6.56 -4.67 7.57
C GLU A 304 7.07 -4.13 6.22
N LEU A 305 7.68 -5.00 5.43
CA LEU A 305 8.04 -4.74 4.04
C LEU A 305 7.01 -5.43 3.14
N TYR A 306 6.55 -4.75 2.09
CA TYR A 306 5.74 -5.34 1.03
C TYR A 306 6.58 -5.51 -0.23
N GLU A 307 6.64 -6.72 -0.78
CA GLU A 307 7.24 -6.99 -2.09
C GLU A 307 6.11 -7.08 -3.15
N PRO A 308 6.17 -6.28 -4.24
CA PRO A 308 5.02 -6.08 -5.13
C PRO A 308 4.79 -7.18 -6.18
N LEU A 309 5.83 -7.94 -6.55
CA LEU A 309 5.75 -8.96 -7.60
C LEU A 309 5.06 -10.22 -7.06
N ARG A 310 5.54 -10.68 -5.91
CA ARG A 310 4.97 -11.80 -5.15
C ARG A 310 3.75 -11.37 -4.34
N ARG A 311 3.54 -10.06 -4.14
CA ARG A 311 2.45 -9.44 -3.37
C ARG A 311 2.33 -10.00 -1.95
N VAL A 312 3.45 -10.06 -1.23
CA VAL A 312 3.53 -10.58 0.16
C VAL A 312 4.25 -9.61 1.09
N PHE A 313 3.88 -9.68 2.36
CA PHE A 313 4.47 -8.92 3.47
C PHE A 313 5.49 -9.78 4.23
N ALA A 314 6.66 -9.21 4.51
CA ALA A 314 7.64 -9.73 5.44
C ALA A 314 7.81 -8.80 6.64
N ARG A 315 7.98 -9.35 7.83
CA ARG A 315 8.28 -8.58 9.04
C ARG A 315 9.69 -7.99 8.96
N THR A 316 9.88 -6.79 9.48
CA THR A 316 11.21 -6.19 9.70
C THR A 316 11.34 -5.73 11.15
N GLY A 317 12.41 -5.03 11.51
CA GLY A 317 12.62 -4.52 12.86
C GLY A 317 11.45 -3.66 13.38
N ASP A 318 11.24 -3.66 14.69
CA ASP A 318 10.35 -2.70 15.33
C ASP A 318 11.06 -1.34 15.50
N MET A 319 10.29 -0.25 15.39
CA MET A 319 10.68 1.05 15.90
C MET A 319 10.81 1.00 17.43
N THR A 320 11.71 1.82 17.97
CA THR A 320 11.89 2.04 19.41
C THR A 320 10.70 2.78 20.03
N ALA A 321 10.02 3.65 19.26
CA ALA A 321 8.82 4.37 19.67
C ALA A 321 7.54 3.90 18.93
N ARG A 322 6.39 4.07 19.58
CA ARG A 322 5.06 3.85 18.97
C ARG A 322 4.61 5.11 18.23
N ARG A 323 4.28 5.02 16.94
CA ARG A 323 4.07 6.18 16.05
C ARG A 323 2.84 6.02 15.17
N GLY A 324 2.03 7.08 15.03
CA GLY A 324 0.80 7.06 14.22
C GLY A 324 0.31 8.47 13.87
N GLY A 325 0.25 8.82 12.58
CA GLY A 325 0.20 10.23 12.16
C GLY A 325 1.58 10.92 12.21
N HIS A 326 2.64 10.10 12.22
CA HIS A 326 4.02 10.43 11.93
C HIS A 326 4.22 10.64 10.41
N THR A 327 5.42 11.04 10.00
CA THR A 327 5.86 11.01 8.59
C THR A 327 7.03 10.06 8.41
N ALA A 328 7.20 9.55 7.19
CA ALA A 328 8.37 8.76 6.77
C ALA A 328 8.87 9.33 5.44
N THR A 329 10.17 9.56 5.31
CA THR A 329 10.77 10.23 4.15
C THR A 329 12.08 9.53 3.76
N ARG A 330 12.13 9.00 2.54
CA ARG A 330 13.34 8.43 1.97
C ARG A 330 14.40 9.53 1.76
N LEU A 331 15.63 9.24 2.17
CA LEU A 331 16.82 10.06 1.99
C LEU A 331 17.59 9.62 0.74
N ASP A 332 18.56 10.43 0.28
CA ASP A 332 19.39 10.10 -0.89
C ASP A 332 20.24 8.84 -0.69
N ASP A 333 20.73 8.64 0.54
CA ASP A 333 21.49 7.45 0.97
C ASP A 333 20.60 6.19 1.17
N GLY A 334 19.32 6.24 0.79
CA GLY A 334 18.38 5.13 0.87
C GLY A 334 17.79 4.86 2.26
N ARG A 335 18.29 5.50 3.32
CA ARG A 335 17.66 5.43 4.66
C ARG A 335 16.27 6.08 4.61
N VAL A 336 15.39 5.71 5.54
CA VAL A 336 14.08 6.38 5.71
C VAL A 336 14.02 7.07 7.06
N LEU A 337 13.93 8.41 7.06
CA LEU A 337 13.72 9.22 8.25
C LEU A 337 12.25 9.13 8.67
N VAL A 338 12.00 8.70 9.91
CA VAL A 338 10.69 8.63 10.54
C VAL A 338 10.58 9.70 11.64
N VAL A 339 9.57 10.56 11.54
CA VAL A 339 9.44 11.76 12.40
C VAL A 339 8.09 11.78 13.11
N GLY A 340 8.11 12.03 14.43
CA GLY A 340 6.94 12.47 15.19
C GLY A 340 6.07 11.38 15.82
N SER A 341 4.99 11.85 16.45
CA SER A 341 4.26 11.17 17.54
C SER A 341 3.07 10.30 17.09
N GLY A 342 2.81 9.23 17.84
CA GLY A 342 1.51 8.55 17.90
C GLY A 342 0.76 8.85 19.19
N SER A 343 0.03 9.97 19.25
CA SER A 343 -0.95 10.19 20.32
C SER A 343 -2.28 9.46 20.01
N PRO A 344 -2.87 8.70 20.96
CA PRO A 344 -4.12 7.97 20.72
C PRO A 344 -5.27 8.95 20.47
N ARG A 345 -6.14 8.63 19.51
CA ARG A 345 -7.14 9.59 19.01
C ARG A 345 -8.27 9.95 19.99
N PHE A 346 -8.53 9.12 21.02
CA PHE A 346 -9.78 9.18 21.79
C PHE A 346 -9.69 8.96 23.31
N ASN A 347 -8.50 8.84 23.90
CA ASN A 347 -8.40 8.72 25.36
C ASN A 347 -7.28 9.59 25.95
N ILE A 348 -7.63 10.38 26.97
CA ILE A 348 -6.79 11.40 27.62
C ILE A 348 -6.23 10.88 28.97
N THR A 349 -6.65 9.69 29.42
CA THR A 349 -6.27 9.15 30.73
C THR A 349 -4.86 8.55 30.81
N THR A 350 -4.21 8.27 29.68
CA THR A 350 -2.77 7.97 29.62
C THR A 350 -1.99 9.22 29.21
N ALA A 351 -0.80 9.40 29.78
CA ALA A 351 0.02 10.58 29.53
C ALA A 351 0.33 10.76 28.03
N SER A 352 0.27 12.00 27.56
CA SER A 352 0.42 12.35 26.15
C SER A 352 1.70 11.76 25.56
N LEU A 353 1.56 10.83 24.61
CA LEU A 353 2.67 10.18 23.86
C LEU A 353 3.29 11.14 22.82
N ALA A 354 3.60 12.37 23.25
CA ALA A 354 4.12 13.46 22.44
C ALA A 354 5.62 13.27 22.19
N GLU A 355 5.94 12.26 21.38
CA GLU A 355 7.31 11.94 20.97
C GLU A 355 7.99 13.11 20.24
N THR A 356 9.10 13.56 20.81
CA THR A 356 10.12 14.38 20.14
C THR A 356 11.12 13.54 19.35
N SER A 357 11.20 12.24 19.63
CA SER A 357 12.13 11.30 18.99
C SER A 357 11.92 11.24 17.47
N THR A 358 13.02 11.10 16.72
CA THR A 358 13.03 10.67 15.32
C THR A 358 13.79 9.35 15.22
N GLU A 359 13.57 8.61 14.14
CA GLU A 359 14.25 7.34 13.88
C GLU A 359 14.67 7.24 12.40
N LEU A 360 15.68 6.42 12.13
CA LEU A 360 16.17 6.11 10.79
C LEU A 360 16.02 4.61 10.57
N TYR A 361 15.19 4.22 9.60
CA TYR A 361 15.19 2.86 9.06
C TYR A 361 16.40 2.67 8.14
N LEU A 362 17.09 1.55 8.30
CA LEU A 362 18.27 1.16 7.52
C LEU A 362 17.92 -0.07 6.67
N PRO A 363 17.52 0.07 5.38
CA PRO A 363 17.04 -1.05 4.57
C PRO A 363 18.02 -2.22 4.46
N ALA A 364 19.32 -1.93 4.35
CA ALA A 364 20.38 -2.93 4.28
C ALA A 364 20.55 -3.76 5.57
N GLU A 365 20.00 -3.30 6.70
CA GLU A 365 20.00 -3.98 8.00
C GLU A 365 18.62 -4.48 8.44
N GLY A 366 17.53 -3.88 7.94
CA GLY A 366 16.17 -4.13 8.42
C GLY A 366 15.91 -3.57 9.84
N THR A 367 16.71 -2.60 10.27
CA THR A 367 16.71 -2.06 11.64
C THR A 367 16.20 -0.62 11.67
N PHE A 368 15.66 -0.22 12.83
CA PHE A 368 15.47 1.19 13.17
C PHE A 368 16.56 1.63 14.14
N THR A 369 17.07 2.84 13.94
CA THR A 369 18.07 3.48 14.80
C THR A 369 17.59 4.85 15.24
N SER A 370 17.94 5.27 16.46
CA SER A 370 17.51 6.57 17.01
C SER A 370 18.15 7.73 16.26
N GLY A 371 17.32 8.64 15.74
CA GLY A 371 17.75 9.90 15.14
C GLY A 371 17.78 11.06 16.14
N PRO A 372 18.08 12.29 15.67
CA PRO A 372 18.08 13.49 16.52
C PRO A 372 16.66 13.84 17.01
N SER A 373 16.53 14.25 18.28
CA SER A 373 15.23 14.64 18.85
C SER A 373 14.83 16.07 18.49
N LEU A 374 13.56 16.26 18.15
CA LEU A 374 12.91 17.56 17.96
C LEU A 374 12.87 18.36 19.28
N SER A 375 12.97 19.68 19.19
CA SER A 375 12.73 20.58 20.33
C SER A 375 11.25 20.66 20.75
N THR A 376 10.33 20.20 19.90
CA THR A 376 8.89 20.12 20.17
C THR A 376 8.28 18.99 19.35
N ALA A 377 7.52 18.12 20.02
CA ALA A 377 6.83 17.01 19.40
C ALA A 377 5.81 17.49 18.34
N ARG A 378 5.54 16.64 17.34
CA ARG A 378 4.54 16.94 16.31
C ARG A 378 3.89 15.69 15.74
N PHE A 379 2.57 15.75 15.56
CA PHE A 379 1.77 14.85 14.71
C PHE A 379 0.96 15.70 13.72
N ASP A 380 0.42 15.09 12.66
CA ASP A 380 -0.26 15.82 11.56
C ASP A 380 0.62 16.94 10.94
N HIS A 381 1.93 16.76 10.94
CA HIS A 381 2.91 17.62 10.28
C HIS A 381 3.24 17.09 8.87
N THR A 382 3.99 17.84 8.07
CA THR A 382 4.57 17.31 6.83
C THR A 382 6.08 17.20 6.93
N ALA A 383 6.65 16.29 6.15
CA ALA A 383 8.08 16.16 5.90
C ALA A 383 8.30 16.15 4.39
N THR A 384 9.16 17.01 3.88
CA THR A 384 9.44 17.16 2.44
C THR A 384 10.94 17.18 2.24
N ARG A 385 11.48 16.15 1.58
CA ARG A 385 12.87 16.15 1.10
C ARG A 385 13.03 17.24 0.03
N LEU A 386 14.12 17.99 0.11
CA LEU A 386 14.49 19.08 -0.78
C LEU A 386 15.51 18.58 -1.83
N ASP A 387 15.78 19.37 -2.87
CA ASP A 387 16.77 19.01 -3.90
C ASP A 387 18.21 18.90 -3.36
N ASP A 388 18.51 19.56 -2.24
CA ASP A 388 19.79 19.44 -1.52
C ASP A 388 19.83 18.26 -0.52
N GLY A 389 18.85 17.36 -0.59
CA GLY A 389 18.75 16.15 0.23
C GLY A 389 18.29 16.35 1.66
N ARG A 390 18.25 17.59 2.17
CA ARG A 390 17.71 17.91 3.50
C ARG A 390 16.20 17.70 3.55
N VAL A 391 15.64 17.48 4.74
CA VAL A 391 14.19 17.28 4.93
C VAL A 391 13.60 18.45 5.71
N LEU A 392 12.68 19.19 5.08
CA LEU A 392 11.85 20.20 5.73
C LEU A 392 10.72 19.54 6.50
N ILE A 393 10.73 19.70 7.82
CA ILE A 393 9.73 19.15 8.76
C ILE A 393 8.87 20.33 9.27
N ALA A 394 7.63 20.44 8.81
CA ALA A 394 6.82 21.66 8.95
C ALA A 394 5.51 21.45 9.74
N GLY A 395 5.21 22.36 10.67
CA GLY A 395 3.94 22.45 11.39
C GLY A 395 3.55 21.20 12.20
N GLY A 396 2.26 20.86 12.20
CA GLY A 396 1.66 19.84 13.06
C GLY A 396 1.12 20.41 14.37
N ALA A 397 0.88 19.56 15.37
CA ALA A 397 0.57 19.98 16.74
C ALA A 397 1.29 19.07 17.76
N PRO A 398 1.60 19.54 18.98
CA PRO A 398 2.34 18.75 19.97
C PRO A 398 1.49 17.70 20.69
N THR A 399 0.18 17.93 20.84
CA THR A 399 -0.78 16.98 21.41
C THR A 399 -2.21 17.31 20.93
N LEU A 400 -3.15 16.38 21.13
CA LEU A 400 -4.52 16.53 20.67
C LEU A 400 -5.21 17.73 21.36
N GLY A 401 -5.81 18.62 20.57
CA GLY A 401 -6.48 19.83 21.06
C GLY A 401 -5.57 21.02 21.37
N ALA A 402 -4.24 20.85 21.34
CA ALA A 402 -3.29 21.97 21.43
C ALA A 402 -3.34 22.85 20.15
N THR A 403 -2.93 24.11 20.30
CA THR A 403 -2.71 25.03 19.16
C THR A 403 -1.70 24.41 18.19
N PRO A 404 -1.96 24.41 16.87
CA PRO A 404 -0.99 23.96 15.88
C PRO A 404 0.32 24.77 15.93
N LEU A 405 1.41 24.15 15.52
CA LEU A 405 2.73 24.76 15.43
C LEU A 405 2.85 25.58 14.14
N ASN A 406 3.48 26.76 14.25
CA ASN A 406 4.03 27.48 13.11
C ASN A 406 5.55 27.24 12.93
N SER A 407 6.17 26.35 13.72
CA SER A 407 7.60 26.06 13.56
C SER A 407 7.87 25.02 12.47
N PHE A 408 8.96 25.21 11.75
CA PHE A 408 9.60 24.19 10.92
C PHE A 408 11.02 23.92 11.41
N VAL A 409 11.57 22.76 11.08
CA VAL A 409 13.00 22.42 11.26
C VAL A 409 13.53 21.76 10.00
N LEU A 410 14.84 21.85 9.77
CA LEU A 410 15.52 21.10 8.71
C LEU A 410 16.27 19.93 9.35
N TYR A 411 16.06 18.71 8.86
CA TYR A 411 16.97 17.59 9.10
C TYR A 411 18.00 17.53 7.98
N ASP A 412 19.27 17.40 8.35
CA ASP A 412 20.39 17.23 7.43
C ASP A 412 20.91 15.79 7.50
N PRO A 413 20.78 14.98 6.43
CA PRO A 413 21.23 13.60 6.43
C PRO A 413 22.76 13.44 6.48
N SER A 414 23.52 14.46 6.06
CA SER A 414 24.99 14.43 5.99
C SER A 414 25.65 14.63 7.35
N THR A 415 25.04 15.43 8.22
CA THR A 415 25.45 15.60 9.64
C THR A 415 24.61 14.79 10.62
N GLY A 416 23.51 14.18 10.17
CA GLY A 416 22.56 13.44 11.01
C GLY A 416 21.84 14.31 12.04
N SER A 417 21.75 15.62 11.79
CA SER A 417 21.37 16.61 12.80
C SER A 417 20.10 17.39 12.42
N LEU A 418 19.48 18.04 13.41
CA LEU A 418 18.37 18.97 13.23
C LEU A 418 18.89 20.40 13.39
N GLY A 419 18.65 21.24 12.38
CA GLY A 419 18.95 22.66 12.44
C GLY A 419 18.06 23.44 13.41
N ALA A 420 18.42 24.70 13.66
CA ALA A 420 17.61 25.61 14.46
C ALA A 420 16.19 25.75 13.89
N PRO A 421 15.15 25.93 14.73
CA PRO A 421 13.77 26.05 14.25
C PRO A 421 13.53 27.36 13.50
N GLY A 422 12.93 27.25 12.33
CA GLY A 422 12.38 28.37 11.56
C GLY A 422 10.90 28.57 11.82
N THR A 423 10.37 29.68 11.32
CA THR A 423 8.99 30.13 11.55
C THR A 423 8.24 30.25 10.22
N MET A 424 7.13 29.52 10.11
CA MET A 424 6.10 29.67 9.07
C MET A 424 5.19 30.87 9.37
N GLN A 425 4.58 31.40 8.32
CA GLN A 425 3.65 32.53 8.38
C GLN A 425 2.39 32.23 9.21
N ARG A 426 1.94 30.97 9.28
CA ARG A 426 0.77 30.57 10.08
C ARG A 426 0.94 29.21 10.78
N PRO A 427 0.35 29.02 11.98
CA PRO A 427 0.27 27.71 12.62
C PRO A 427 -0.68 26.78 11.85
N ARG A 428 -0.26 25.55 11.55
CA ARG A 428 -1.05 24.61 10.74
C ARG A 428 -0.74 23.13 11.01
N ARG A 429 -1.78 22.30 11.14
CA ARG A 429 -1.70 20.82 11.16
C ARG A 429 -2.64 20.19 10.12
N GLY A 430 -2.32 19.01 9.62
CA GLY A 430 -3.11 18.36 8.57
C GLY A 430 -3.14 19.18 7.27
N HIS A 431 -2.07 19.92 7.00
CA HIS A 431 -1.83 20.63 5.76
C HIS A 431 -1.12 19.70 4.76
N ALA A 432 -1.05 20.10 3.49
CA ALA A 432 -0.25 19.40 2.48
C ALA A 432 0.91 20.28 2.03
N SER A 433 2.09 19.68 1.82
CA SER A 433 3.26 20.35 1.25
C SER A 433 3.80 19.59 0.03
N VAL A 434 4.30 20.34 -0.95
CA VAL A 434 4.75 19.82 -2.26
C VAL A 434 6.01 20.57 -2.66
N LEU A 435 7.10 19.84 -2.92
CA LEU A 435 8.28 20.39 -3.60
C LEU A 435 7.91 20.74 -5.04
N LEU A 436 8.24 21.95 -5.48
CA LEU A 436 8.04 22.43 -6.85
C LEU A 436 9.32 22.25 -7.67
N ASN A 437 9.24 22.25 -9.01
CA ASN A 437 10.39 22.06 -9.90
C ASN A 437 11.49 23.13 -9.76
N ASN A 438 11.24 24.22 -9.05
CA ASN A 438 12.21 25.28 -8.77
C ASN A 438 12.86 25.15 -7.37
N GLY A 439 12.73 24.00 -6.71
CA GLY A 439 13.27 23.70 -5.38
C GLY A 439 12.58 24.39 -4.20
N THR A 440 11.54 25.20 -4.45
CA THR A 440 10.72 25.78 -3.38
C THR A 440 9.61 24.82 -2.96
N VAL A 441 9.17 24.86 -1.70
CA VAL A 441 8.09 24.00 -1.19
C VAL A 441 6.83 24.82 -0.99
N LEU A 442 5.77 24.49 -1.73
CA LEU A 442 4.43 25.01 -1.51
C LEU A 442 3.80 24.34 -0.29
N ILE A 443 3.24 25.13 0.63
CA ILE A 443 2.58 24.67 1.85
C ILE A 443 1.13 25.18 1.82
N THR A 444 0.15 24.27 1.91
CA THR A 444 -1.27 24.58 1.65
C THR A 444 -2.20 24.17 2.80
N GLY A 445 -3.01 25.13 3.26
CA GLY A 445 -4.11 24.92 4.21
C GLY A 445 -3.74 24.25 5.54
N GLY A 446 -4.55 23.28 5.95
CA GLY A 446 -4.52 22.66 7.26
C GLY A 446 -5.42 23.36 8.28
N LEU A 447 -5.57 22.72 9.44
CA LEU A 447 -6.25 23.27 10.61
C LEU A 447 -5.34 24.29 11.29
N VAL A 448 -5.86 25.51 11.46
CA VAL A 448 -5.19 26.62 12.17
C VAL A 448 -5.58 26.69 13.65
N SER A 449 -6.61 25.93 14.05
CA SER A 449 -7.06 25.75 15.43
C SER A 449 -7.33 24.26 15.71
N SER A 450 -8.09 23.96 16.76
CA SER A 450 -8.54 22.59 17.05
C SER A 450 -9.40 21.99 15.94
N SER A 451 -10.29 22.80 15.31
CA SER A 451 -11.33 22.33 14.37
C SER A 451 -11.51 23.13 13.07
N LEU A 452 -10.95 24.34 12.95
CA LEU A 452 -11.12 25.22 11.78
C LEU A 452 -9.98 25.05 10.78
N ALA A 453 -10.29 24.71 9.53
CA ALA A 453 -9.33 24.74 8.43
C ALA A 453 -9.11 26.16 7.89
N ALA A 454 -8.12 26.34 7.02
CA ALA A 454 -7.91 27.61 6.33
C ALA A 454 -7.49 27.45 4.88
N GLN A 455 -7.77 28.46 4.07
CA GLN A 455 -7.39 28.59 2.66
C GLN A 455 -5.95 29.09 2.44
N PHE A 456 -5.24 29.45 3.52
CA PHE A 456 -3.93 30.11 3.43
C PHE A 456 -2.83 29.20 2.86
N MET A 457 -2.11 29.73 1.88
CA MET A 457 -0.90 29.12 1.32
C MET A 457 0.34 29.94 1.66
N GLU A 458 1.49 29.28 1.74
CA GLU A 458 2.81 29.93 1.83
C GLU A 458 3.83 29.10 1.04
N ILE A 459 4.92 29.73 0.60
CA ILE A 459 6.07 29.06 -0.02
C ILE A 459 7.24 29.13 0.94
N TYR A 460 7.88 27.99 1.19
CA TYR A 460 9.21 27.91 1.76
C TYR A 460 10.26 27.93 0.64
N THR A 461 11.20 28.86 0.71
CA THR A 461 12.37 28.95 -0.17
C THR A 461 13.60 28.48 0.59
N PRO A 462 14.29 27.39 0.18
CA PRO A 462 15.53 26.97 0.82
C PRO A 462 16.65 27.98 0.60
N ALA A 463 17.56 28.06 1.57
CA ALA A 463 18.83 28.75 1.43
C ALA A 463 19.98 27.72 1.41
N PRO A 464 20.96 27.82 0.50
CA PRO A 464 22.14 26.95 0.49
C PRO A 464 22.86 26.97 1.84
N GLY A 465 22.99 25.82 2.49
CA GLY A 465 23.58 25.68 3.83
C GLY A 465 22.84 26.40 4.97
N GLY A 466 21.72 27.08 4.69
CA GLY A 466 20.99 27.94 5.63
C GLY A 466 19.56 27.47 5.91
N LEU A 467 18.87 28.18 6.79
CA LEU A 467 17.53 27.83 7.28
C LEU A 467 16.40 28.05 6.25
N GLY A 468 16.66 28.79 5.17
CA GLY A 468 15.62 29.23 4.24
C GLY A 468 14.68 30.27 4.85
N SER A 469 13.58 30.57 4.15
CA SER A 469 12.54 31.49 4.62
C SER A 469 11.16 31.13 4.08
N THR A 470 10.10 31.52 4.77
CA THR A 470 8.71 31.34 4.31
C THR A 470 8.06 32.66 3.95
N ALA A 471 7.37 32.73 2.82
CA ALA A 471 6.60 33.90 2.38
C ALA A 471 5.16 33.53 2.03
N ALA A 472 4.22 34.45 2.28
CA ALA A 472 2.85 34.31 1.78
C ALA A 472 2.84 34.47 0.24
N VAL A 473 2.01 33.68 -0.44
CA VAL A 473 1.75 33.84 -1.89
C VAL A 473 0.69 34.91 -2.15
N PRO A 474 0.65 35.53 -3.35
CA PRO A 474 -0.25 36.65 -3.64
C PRO A 474 -1.75 36.30 -3.66
N PHE A 475 -2.11 35.01 -3.63
CA PHE A 475 -3.48 34.50 -3.61
C PHE A 475 -3.59 33.27 -2.71
N ASN A 476 -4.80 32.96 -2.25
CA ASN A 476 -5.10 31.79 -1.41
C ASN A 476 -5.78 30.67 -2.21
N MET A 477 -6.03 29.53 -1.56
CA MET A 477 -6.98 28.53 -2.07
C MET A 477 -8.39 29.13 -2.20
N ARG A 478 -9.26 28.56 -3.04
CA ARG A 478 -10.67 29.02 -3.16
C ARG A 478 -11.61 28.28 -2.20
N SER A 479 -11.07 27.44 -1.32
CA SER A 479 -11.77 26.79 -0.20
C SER A 479 -10.84 26.66 0.99
N ASP A 480 -11.37 26.79 2.21
CA ASP A 480 -10.64 26.37 3.40
C ASP A 480 -10.51 24.84 3.41
N ARG A 481 -9.28 24.31 3.51
CA ARG A 481 -9.02 22.86 3.45
C ARG A 481 -8.06 22.37 4.52
N ALA A 482 -8.36 21.23 5.10
CA ALA A 482 -7.43 20.40 5.85
C ALA A 482 -7.63 18.92 5.48
N PHE A 483 -6.57 18.12 5.61
CA PHE A 483 -6.53 16.70 5.22
C PHE A 483 -6.97 16.44 3.76
N HIS A 484 -6.73 17.45 2.91
CA HIS A 484 -6.76 17.36 1.45
C HIS A 484 -5.45 16.77 0.92
N THR A 485 -5.44 16.42 -0.38
CA THR A 485 -4.22 16.04 -1.09
C THR A 485 -3.70 17.22 -1.91
N ALA A 486 -2.38 17.24 -2.14
CA ALA A 486 -1.72 18.14 -3.09
C ALA A 486 -0.69 17.33 -3.90
N THR A 487 -0.78 17.38 -5.23
CA THR A 487 0.00 16.53 -6.15
C THR A 487 0.57 17.37 -7.30
N LEU A 488 1.90 17.38 -7.45
CA LEU A 488 2.57 18.00 -8.59
C LEU A 488 2.29 17.19 -9.87
N LEU A 489 1.77 17.83 -10.91
CA LEU A 489 1.34 17.19 -12.16
C LEU A 489 2.45 17.08 -13.22
N ASN A 490 3.56 17.77 -13.02
CA ASN A 490 4.68 17.85 -13.96
C ASN A 490 6.06 17.81 -13.25
N PRO A 491 6.34 16.82 -12.40
CA PRO A 491 7.64 16.69 -11.73
C PRO A 491 8.79 16.62 -12.74
N GLY A 492 9.90 17.30 -12.44
CA GLY A 492 11.11 17.27 -13.27
C GLY A 492 11.03 18.08 -14.57
N ALA A 493 9.90 18.72 -14.90
CA ALA A 493 9.82 19.65 -16.03
C ALA A 493 10.61 20.94 -15.73
N ASP A 494 11.42 21.40 -16.68
CA ASP A 494 12.28 22.59 -16.55
C ASP A 494 11.51 23.80 -15.98
N PRO A 495 11.86 24.31 -14.79
CA PRO A 495 11.16 25.42 -14.13
C PRO A 495 11.34 26.78 -14.84
N VAL A 496 12.32 26.91 -15.73
CA VAL A 496 12.55 28.15 -16.52
C VAL A 496 11.50 28.30 -17.62
N VAL A 497 11.09 27.18 -18.22
CA VAL A 497 10.16 27.15 -19.38
C VAL A 497 8.75 26.70 -18.96
N THR A 498 8.65 25.80 -17.97
CA THR A 498 7.39 25.16 -17.55
C THR A 498 7.07 25.44 -16.09
N PRO A 499 5.99 26.17 -15.76
CA PRO A 499 5.61 26.38 -14.37
C PRO A 499 5.20 25.08 -13.68
N SER A 500 5.46 24.96 -12.38
CA SER A 500 4.96 23.85 -11.56
C SER A 500 3.45 23.96 -11.39
N VAL A 501 2.72 22.90 -11.72
CA VAL A 501 1.26 22.82 -11.61
C VAL A 501 0.88 21.78 -10.54
N VAL A 502 0.20 22.21 -9.48
CA VAL A 502 -0.18 21.34 -8.36
C VAL A 502 -1.71 21.23 -8.29
N LEU A 503 -2.20 19.99 -8.37
CA LEU A 503 -3.60 19.64 -8.10
C LEU A 503 -3.84 19.60 -6.59
N ILE A 504 -4.79 20.37 -6.11
CA ILE A 504 -5.26 20.41 -4.71
C ILE A 504 -6.69 19.88 -4.69
N ALA A 505 -6.95 18.80 -3.94
CA ALA A 505 -8.22 18.08 -4.01
C ALA A 505 -8.78 17.63 -2.65
N GLY A 506 -10.10 17.81 -2.48
CA GLY A 506 -10.88 17.27 -1.35
C GLY A 506 -10.55 17.92 0.00
N GLY A 507 -10.59 17.11 1.06
CA GLY A 507 -10.36 17.52 2.45
C GLY A 507 -11.63 18.03 3.14
N VAL A 508 -11.46 18.83 4.21
CA VAL A 508 -12.55 19.41 5.00
C VAL A 508 -12.33 20.89 5.26
N ASN A 509 -13.41 21.68 5.36
CA ASN A 509 -13.32 23.07 5.85
C ASN A 509 -13.40 23.17 7.38
N ALA A 510 -13.99 22.17 8.05
CA ALA A 510 -14.02 22.04 9.50
C ALA A 510 -14.08 20.55 9.91
N THR A 511 -13.55 20.21 11.08
CA THR A 511 -13.61 18.83 11.62
C THR A 511 -14.94 18.49 12.30
N SER A 512 -15.96 19.36 12.17
CA SER A 512 -17.26 19.24 12.83
C SER A 512 -18.38 19.43 11.81
N GLY A 513 -19.42 18.58 11.85
CA GLY A 513 -20.59 18.71 10.98
C GLY A 513 -20.43 18.11 9.58
N ASN A 514 -19.54 17.12 9.40
CA ASN A 514 -19.32 16.39 8.14
C ASN A 514 -19.05 17.28 6.90
N ALA A 515 -18.44 18.45 7.11
CA ALA A 515 -18.22 19.48 6.09
C ALA A 515 -17.01 19.15 5.18
N TYR A 516 -17.13 18.04 4.47
CA TYR A 516 -16.12 17.47 3.59
C TYR A 516 -16.29 18.00 2.16
N LEU A 517 -15.22 17.99 1.37
CA LEU A 517 -15.15 18.69 0.09
C LEU A 517 -14.99 17.71 -1.09
N SER A 518 -15.74 17.96 -2.16
CA SER A 518 -15.51 17.36 -3.49
C SER A 518 -14.79 18.32 -4.44
N THR A 519 -14.68 19.61 -4.11
CA THR A 519 -14.04 20.60 -4.97
C THR A 519 -12.54 20.35 -5.12
N ALA A 520 -11.99 20.70 -6.27
CA ALA A 520 -10.56 20.69 -6.56
C ALA A 520 -10.14 21.98 -7.29
N GLU A 521 -8.85 22.28 -7.22
CA GLU A 521 -8.26 23.51 -7.76
C GLU A 521 -6.79 23.29 -8.15
N LEU A 522 -6.30 24.09 -9.10
CA LEU A 522 -4.91 24.12 -9.53
C LEU A 522 -4.21 25.35 -8.96
N PHE A 523 -3.08 25.12 -8.30
CA PHE A 523 -2.02 26.10 -8.15
C PHE A 523 -1.08 26.00 -9.35
N THR A 524 -0.66 27.15 -9.89
CA THR A 524 0.40 27.24 -10.91
C THR A 524 1.44 28.26 -10.44
N SER A 525 2.72 27.89 -10.40
CA SER A 525 3.79 28.81 -9.99
C SER A 525 3.87 30.02 -10.94
N GLY A 526 3.89 31.23 -10.38
CA GLY A 526 3.95 32.48 -11.16
C GLY A 526 2.61 32.98 -11.73
N ALA A 527 1.50 32.26 -11.53
CA ALA A 527 0.17 32.77 -11.84
C ALA A 527 -0.25 33.92 -10.88
N ALA A 528 -1.29 34.68 -11.26
CA ALA A 528 -1.87 35.73 -10.41
C ALA A 528 -3.05 35.24 -9.54
N GLU A 529 -3.67 34.10 -9.88
CA GLU A 529 -4.77 33.48 -9.12
C GLU A 529 -4.75 31.95 -9.21
N GLN A 530 -5.50 31.27 -8.33
CA GLN A 530 -5.83 29.85 -8.50
C GLN A 530 -6.94 29.63 -9.51
N ARG A 531 -6.91 28.46 -10.18
CA ARG A 531 -7.94 27.99 -11.09
C ARG A 531 -8.76 26.88 -10.45
N SER A 532 -10.07 27.09 -10.26
CA SER A 532 -11.00 26.00 -9.91
C SER A 532 -11.10 24.96 -11.03
N LEU A 533 -11.33 23.70 -10.63
CA LEU A 533 -11.66 22.58 -11.52
C LEU A 533 -13.14 22.18 -11.34
N PRO A 534 -13.69 21.32 -12.20
CA PRO A 534 -14.87 20.52 -11.86
C PRO A 534 -14.66 19.79 -10.52
N SER A 535 -15.75 19.50 -9.80
CA SER A 535 -15.67 18.70 -8.58
C SER A 535 -15.42 17.21 -8.88
N MET A 536 -14.81 16.53 -7.92
CA MET A 536 -14.81 15.06 -7.82
C MET A 536 -16.24 14.52 -7.70
N SER A 537 -16.40 13.25 -8.06
CA SER A 537 -17.66 12.48 -7.99
C SER A 537 -18.28 12.44 -6.59
N GLY A 538 -17.45 12.50 -5.54
CA GLY A 538 -17.87 12.51 -4.15
C GLY A 538 -16.97 13.39 -3.27
N ALA A 539 -17.53 13.86 -2.15
CA ALA A 539 -16.77 14.58 -1.14
C ALA A 539 -15.95 13.60 -0.30
N ARG A 540 -14.63 13.81 -0.21
CA ARG A 540 -13.69 12.88 0.43
C ARG A 540 -12.59 13.57 1.24
N VAL A 541 -12.29 13.01 2.42
CA VAL A 541 -11.21 13.38 3.34
C VAL A 541 -10.40 12.15 3.73
N HIS A 542 -9.09 12.30 3.98
CA HIS A 542 -8.17 11.18 4.26
C HIS A 542 -8.16 10.12 3.14
N HIS A 543 -8.40 10.57 1.91
CA HIS A 543 -8.13 9.87 0.67
C HIS A 543 -6.64 9.96 0.33
N SER A 544 -6.18 9.12 -0.61
CA SER A 544 -4.86 9.27 -1.24
C SER A 544 -5.01 9.87 -2.64
N ALA A 545 -3.92 10.45 -3.15
CA ALA A 545 -3.80 10.91 -4.53
C ALA A 545 -2.40 10.56 -5.04
N THR A 546 -2.32 9.77 -6.12
CA THR A 546 -1.07 9.24 -6.66
C THR A 546 -0.93 9.64 -8.13
N LEU A 547 0.19 10.28 -8.49
CA LEU A 547 0.51 10.57 -9.88
C LEU A 547 0.86 9.27 -10.62
N LEU A 548 0.28 9.07 -11.80
CA LEU A 548 0.54 7.93 -12.69
C LEU A 548 1.59 8.28 -13.76
N PRO A 549 2.22 7.30 -14.43
CA PRO A 549 3.12 7.55 -15.57
C PRO A 549 2.48 8.39 -16.69
N SER A 550 1.18 8.20 -16.98
CA SER A 550 0.41 9.04 -17.91
C SER A 550 0.34 10.54 -17.55
N GLY A 551 0.73 10.92 -16.34
CA GLY A 551 0.61 12.29 -15.82
C GLY A 551 -0.79 12.64 -15.27
N ASP A 552 -1.68 11.66 -15.20
CA ASP A 552 -2.98 11.73 -14.50
C ASP A 552 -2.81 11.44 -13.00
N VAL A 553 -3.83 11.74 -12.19
CA VAL A 553 -3.79 11.48 -10.74
C VAL A 553 -4.93 10.57 -10.32
N LEU A 554 -4.59 9.36 -9.84
CA LEU A 554 -5.54 8.46 -9.22
C LEU A 554 -5.85 8.91 -7.79
N ILE A 555 -7.12 9.20 -7.52
CA ILE A 555 -7.64 9.56 -6.20
C ILE A 555 -8.42 8.36 -5.64
N ALA A 556 -8.01 7.84 -4.48
CA ALA A 556 -8.56 6.61 -3.92
C ALA A 556 -9.03 6.75 -2.47
N GLY A 557 -10.22 6.23 -2.18
CA GLY A 557 -10.78 6.10 -0.83
C GLY A 557 -11.07 7.44 -0.13
N GLY A 558 -10.98 7.43 1.20
CA GLY A 558 -11.37 8.52 2.08
C GLY A 558 -12.71 8.30 2.77
N ALA A 559 -13.10 9.24 3.64
CA ALA A 559 -14.42 9.26 4.28
C ALA A 559 -15.30 10.33 3.61
N SER A 560 -16.61 10.05 3.50
CA SER A 560 -17.62 10.97 2.98
C SER A 560 -18.62 11.37 4.09
N ALA A 561 -19.50 12.33 3.82
CA ALA A 561 -20.55 12.71 4.77
C ALA A 561 -21.58 11.59 5.04
N THR A 562 -21.62 10.56 4.18
CA THR A 562 -22.53 9.41 4.24
C THR A 562 -21.84 8.08 4.57
N ALA A 563 -20.51 7.99 4.51
CA ALA A 563 -19.76 6.76 4.73
C ALA A 563 -18.41 7.01 5.45
N ALA A 564 -18.13 6.25 6.51
CA ALA A 564 -16.90 6.39 7.30
C ALA A 564 -15.62 6.01 6.53
N VAL A 565 -15.78 5.21 5.46
CA VAL A 565 -14.78 4.79 4.48
C VAL A 565 -15.46 4.65 3.11
N THR A 566 -14.72 4.70 2.00
CA THR A 566 -15.27 4.42 0.67
C THR A 566 -14.32 3.54 -0.15
N SER A 567 -14.90 2.66 -0.96
CA SER A 567 -14.19 1.91 -2.01
C SER A 567 -14.07 2.71 -3.31
N SER A 568 -14.76 3.86 -3.42
CA SER A 568 -14.73 4.67 -4.64
C SER A 568 -13.34 5.27 -4.89
N ALA A 569 -12.90 5.16 -6.13
CA ALA A 569 -11.70 5.78 -6.65
C ALA A 569 -12.02 6.44 -8.01
N GLU A 570 -11.31 7.52 -8.33
CA GLU A 570 -11.54 8.33 -9.53
C GLU A 570 -10.23 8.92 -10.06
N LEU A 571 -10.11 9.00 -11.37
CA LEU A 571 -8.95 9.52 -12.08
C LEU A 571 -9.17 11.00 -12.43
N TYR A 572 -8.26 11.88 -12.02
CA TYR A 572 -8.15 13.21 -12.60
C TYR A 572 -7.41 13.09 -13.94
N VAL A 573 -8.15 13.18 -15.04
CA VAL A 573 -7.58 13.10 -16.39
C VAL A 573 -7.03 14.48 -16.77
N ARG A 574 -5.70 14.60 -16.82
CA ARG A 574 -4.98 15.87 -16.97
C ARG A 574 -5.29 16.57 -18.29
N GLN A 575 -5.48 15.81 -19.38
CA GLN A 575 -5.81 16.34 -20.71
C GLN A 575 -7.20 17.00 -20.74
N HIS A 576 -8.21 16.38 -20.10
CA HIS A 576 -9.57 16.90 -20.04
C HIS A 576 -9.80 17.88 -18.86
N ARG A 577 -8.90 17.89 -17.87
CA ARG A 577 -9.01 18.63 -16.61
C ARG A 577 -10.30 18.31 -15.83
N ALA A 578 -10.69 17.04 -15.88
CA ALA A 578 -11.94 16.53 -15.32
C ALA A 578 -11.69 15.24 -14.51
N PHE A 579 -12.63 14.88 -13.65
CA PHE A 579 -12.60 13.64 -12.87
C PHE A 579 -13.49 12.59 -13.53
N SER A 580 -12.98 11.36 -13.66
CA SER A 580 -13.75 10.20 -14.09
C SER A 580 -13.71 9.13 -12.99
N PRO A 581 -14.86 8.62 -12.50
CA PRO A 581 -14.87 7.41 -11.67
C PRO A 581 -14.18 6.25 -12.39
N LEU A 582 -13.49 5.38 -11.64
CA LEU A 582 -13.05 4.09 -12.17
C LEU A 582 -14.25 3.15 -12.33
N ALA A 583 -14.26 2.36 -13.41
CA ALA A 583 -15.30 1.36 -13.67
C ALA A 583 -15.30 0.26 -12.59
N THR A 584 -14.13 -0.13 -12.12
CA THR A 584 -13.91 -1.05 -10.99
C THR A 584 -13.50 -0.28 -9.74
N PRO A 585 -14.33 -0.23 -8.67
CA PRO A 585 -13.94 0.35 -7.39
C PRO A 585 -12.95 -0.57 -6.65
N MET A 586 -12.35 -0.06 -5.57
CA MET A 586 -11.53 -0.86 -4.64
C MET A 586 -12.35 -2.01 -4.05
N GLY A 587 -11.71 -3.14 -3.78
CA GLY A 587 -12.34 -4.28 -3.11
C GLY A 587 -12.72 -3.99 -1.65
N VAL A 588 -11.99 -3.07 -1.00
CA VAL A 588 -12.18 -2.69 0.40
C VAL A 588 -12.52 -1.19 0.51
N GLY A 589 -13.38 -0.84 1.47
CA GLY A 589 -13.64 0.56 1.80
C GLY A 589 -12.49 1.14 2.62
N ARG A 590 -11.73 2.09 2.08
CA ARG A 590 -10.55 2.63 2.76
C ARG A 590 -10.69 4.10 3.08
N ALA A 591 -10.24 4.49 4.26
CA ALA A 591 -9.91 5.87 4.62
C ALA A 591 -8.77 5.85 5.63
N ARG A 592 -7.91 6.88 5.61
CA ARG A 592 -6.70 6.93 6.46
C ARG A 592 -5.72 5.79 6.15
N HIS A 593 -5.79 5.26 4.93
CA HIS A 593 -4.83 4.33 4.33
C HIS A 593 -3.56 5.07 3.88
N ALA A 594 -2.56 4.31 3.45
CA ALA A 594 -1.45 4.81 2.65
C ALA A 594 -1.64 4.37 1.18
N ALA A 595 -1.03 5.09 0.25
CA ALA A 595 -0.89 4.63 -1.13
C ALA A 595 0.45 5.04 -1.73
N VAL A 596 0.98 4.23 -2.64
CA VAL A 596 2.28 4.43 -3.29
C VAL A 596 2.30 3.74 -4.66
N LEU A 597 3.01 4.33 -5.62
CA LEU A 597 3.20 3.76 -6.96
C LEU A 597 4.29 2.67 -6.89
N VAL A 598 3.97 1.46 -7.36
CA VAL A 598 4.80 0.25 -7.29
C VAL A 598 4.76 -0.51 -8.61
N ASN A 599 5.52 -1.60 -8.79
CA ASN A 599 5.18 -2.57 -9.82
C ASN A 599 3.81 -3.21 -9.51
N GLY A 600 2.98 -3.41 -10.53
CA GLY A 600 1.62 -3.90 -10.40
C GLY A 600 1.44 -5.38 -10.74
N GLY A 601 2.33 -6.00 -11.51
CA GLY A 601 2.22 -7.40 -11.90
C GLY A 601 3.15 -8.32 -11.11
N ASP A 602 3.36 -9.52 -11.64
CA ASP A 602 4.19 -10.59 -11.07
C ASP A 602 5.62 -10.64 -11.63
N SER A 603 5.94 -9.78 -12.59
CA SER A 603 7.25 -9.67 -13.22
C SER A 603 7.72 -8.21 -13.32
N ILE A 604 9.04 -8.01 -13.41
CA ILE A 604 9.64 -6.67 -13.55
C ILE A 604 9.24 -5.93 -14.85
N ALA A 605 8.65 -6.64 -15.82
CA ALA A 605 8.15 -6.09 -17.08
C ALA A 605 6.67 -5.67 -17.03
N ALA A 606 5.93 -6.13 -16.02
CA ALA A 606 4.68 -5.47 -15.66
C ALA A 606 4.99 -4.08 -15.08
N GLY A 607 4.06 -3.14 -15.19
CA GLY A 607 4.34 -1.73 -14.90
C GLY A 607 3.74 -1.21 -13.63
N ARG A 608 3.26 0.03 -13.66
CA ARG A 608 3.05 0.80 -12.44
C ARG A 608 1.58 0.81 -12.00
N GLY A 609 1.30 -0.02 -11.00
CA GLY A 609 0.06 0.01 -10.24
C GLY A 609 0.16 0.89 -8.99
N VAL A 610 -0.98 1.32 -8.46
CA VAL A 610 -1.03 2.02 -7.18
C VAL A 610 -1.40 1.04 -6.07
N LEU A 611 -0.41 0.69 -5.24
CA LEU A 611 -0.64 -0.05 -4.01
C LEU A 611 -1.41 0.84 -3.03
N VAL A 612 -2.56 0.36 -2.56
CA VAL A 612 -3.38 1.01 -1.53
C VAL A 612 -3.47 0.06 -0.34
N LEU A 613 -2.97 0.49 0.83
CA LEU A 613 -2.76 -0.39 1.97
C LEU A 613 -3.24 0.20 3.30
N GLY A 614 -3.77 -0.68 4.15
CA GLY A 614 -4.33 -0.32 5.43
C GLY A 614 -5.52 0.64 5.32
N GLY A 615 -5.77 1.38 6.40
CA GLY A 615 -6.99 2.19 6.55
C GLY A 615 -8.24 1.32 6.73
N GLY A 616 -9.34 1.92 7.18
CA GLY A 616 -10.57 1.18 7.52
C GLY A 616 -11.12 1.49 8.91
N SER A 617 -11.98 0.59 9.39
CA SER A 617 -12.42 0.49 10.79
C SER A 617 -12.57 -0.98 11.22
N GLY A 618 -11.44 -1.68 11.32
CA GLY A 618 -11.35 -3.11 11.64
C GLY A 618 -10.29 -3.80 10.77
N THR A 619 -10.43 -5.12 10.60
CA THR A 619 -9.47 -5.99 9.89
C THR A 619 -9.15 -5.58 8.44
N GLU A 620 -9.99 -4.76 7.81
CA GLU A 620 -9.69 -4.03 6.56
C GLU A 620 -8.29 -3.38 6.60
N GLY A 621 -7.89 -2.85 7.76
CA GLY A 621 -6.59 -2.23 8.00
C GLY A 621 -5.39 -3.16 7.88
N ALA A 622 -5.57 -4.49 7.84
CA ALA A 622 -4.51 -5.45 7.54
C ALA A 622 -4.37 -5.70 6.04
N THR A 623 -5.38 -5.38 5.23
CA THR A 623 -5.39 -5.70 3.80
C THR A 623 -4.65 -4.65 2.95
N ALA A 624 -4.19 -5.06 1.78
CA ALA A 624 -3.70 -4.19 0.72
C ALA A 624 -4.19 -4.69 -0.65
N GLU A 625 -4.28 -3.77 -1.61
CA GLU A 625 -4.65 -4.07 -3.00
C GLU A 625 -3.84 -3.19 -3.96
N ILE A 626 -3.60 -3.65 -5.18
CA ILE A 626 -2.98 -2.84 -6.24
C ILE A 626 -4.06 -2.47 -7.25
N LEU A 627 -4.23 -1.17 -7.47
CA LEU A 627 -5.11 -0.63 -8.49
C LEU A 627 -4.34 -0.47 -9.80
N LEU A 628 -4.86 -1.08 -10.86
CA LEU A 628 -4.38 -1.05 -12.24
C LEU A 628 -5.56 -0.69 -13.16
N LYS A 629 -5.25 -0.26 -14.39
CA LYS A 629 -6.27 0.07 -15.39
C LYS A 629 -6.97 -1.21 -15.89
N SER A 630 -8.29 -1.19 -15.97
CA SER A 630 -9.11 -2.31 -16.43
C SER A 630 -9.07 -2.45 -17.96
N LEU A 631 -9.56 -3.59 -18.47
CA LEU A 631 -9.76 -3.77 -19.92
C LEU A 631 -10.68 -2.66 -20.47
N GLY A 632 -10.26 -2.00 -21.54
CA GLY A 632 -10.97 -0.86 -22.14
C GLY A 632 -10.58 0.52 -21.60
N ASP A 633 -9.87 0.62 -20.47
CA ASP A 633 -9.32 1.90 -19.98
C ASP A 633 -8.18 2.42 -20.88
N SER A 634 -7.96 3.73 -20.91
CA SER A 634 -6.91 4.36 -21.72
C SER A 634 -5.52 4.26 -21.08
N CYS A 635 -4.52 3.84 -21.84
CA CYS A 635 -3.14 3.63 -21.40
C CYS A 635 -2.14 4.29 -22.34
N ALA A 636 -0.97 4.65 -21.79
CA ALA A 636 0.18 5.09 -22.56
C ALA A 636 1.18 3.94 -22.81
N LEU A 637 1.19 2.94 -21.92
CA LEU A 637 2.16 1.83 -21.89
C LEU A 637 1.45 0.53 -21.45
N PRO A 638 1.88 -0.66 -21.92
CA PRO A 638 1.27 -1.97 -21.56
C PRO A 638 1.18 -2.21 -20.06
N GLU A 639 2.17 -1.66 -19.42
CA GLU A 639 2.56 -1.77 -18.04
C GLU A 639 1.56 -1.07 -17.07
N GLU A 640 0.70 -0.18 -17.56
CA GLU A 640 -0.36 0.48 -16.76
C GLU A 640 -1.62 -0.39 -16.57
N CYS A 641 -1.74 -1.47 -17.35
CA CYS A 641 -2.95 -2.29 -17.47
C CYS A 641 -2.92 -3.53 -16.59
N LEU A 642 -4.09 -3.93 -16.06
CA LEU A 642 -4.27 -5.15 -15.25
C LEU A 642 -3.87 -6.44 -16.00
N SER A 643 -3.97 -6.41 -17.33
CA SER A 643 -3.58 -7.46 -18.26
C SER A 643 -2.10 -7.45 -18.66
N GLY A 644 -1.38 -6.36 -18.40
CA GLY A 644 -0.04 -6.13 -18.93
C GLY A 644 0.02 -5.79 -20.43
N PHE A 645 -1.11 -5.54 -21.10
CA PHE A 645 -1.17 -5.20 -22.53
C PHE A 645 -1.86 -3.86 -22.80
N CYS A 646 -1.22 -3.03 -23.63
CA CYS A 646 -1.75 -1.77 -24.14
C CYS A 646 -1.44 -1.72 -25.63
N ALA A 647 -2.47 -1.74 -26.47
CA ALA A 647 -2.34 -1.54 -27.91
C ALA A 647 -3.28 -0.40 -28.33
N GLU A 648 -2.87 0.39 -29.31
CA GLU A 648 -3.64 1.55 -29.81
C GLU A 648 -4.08 2.55 -28.70
N GLY A 649 -3.41 2.55 -27.54
CA GLY A 649 -3.71 3.40 -26.39
C GLY A 649 -4.84 2.92 -25.46
N VAL A 650 -5.28 1.66 -25.57
CA VAL A 650 -6.29 1.04 -24.70
C VAL A 650 -5.77 -0.26 -24.08
N CYS A 651 -6.17 -0.52 -22.83
CA CYS A 651 -5.82 -1.74 -22.11
C CYS A 651 -6.52 -2.95 -22.73
N CYS A 652 -5.71 -3.83 -23.31
CA CYS A 652 -6.14 -5.01 -24.06
C CYS A 652 -6.08 -6.29 -23.20
N ASP A 653 -6.85 -7.33 -23.51
CA ASP A 653 -6.79 -8.62 -22.77
C ASP A 653 -5.57 -9.49 -23.16
N ARG A 654 -5.08 -9.32 -24.39
CA ARG A 654 -3.84 -9.88 -24.95
C ARG A 654 -3.12 -8.79 -25.77
N ALA A 655 -1.98 -9.12 -26.38
CA ALA A 655 -1.14 -8.12 -27.06
C ALA A 655 -1.76 -7.44 -28.30
N CYS A 656 -2.85 -7.98 -28.88
CA CYS A 656 -3.40 -7.55 -30.18
C CYS A 656 -2.31 -7.58 -31.28
N ASP A 657 -1.47 -8.61 -31.23
CA ASP A 657 -0.25 -8.83 -32.01
C ASP A 657 -0.49 -9.56 -33.35
N ALA A 658 -1.66 -10.18 -33.54
CA ALA A 658 -2.13 -10.55 -34.87
C ALA A 658 -2.42 -9.27 -35.68
N GLU A 659 -1.92 -9.19 -36.92
CA GLU A 659 -1.96 -7.99 -37.78
C GLU A 659 -3.34 -7.29 -37.79
N CYS A 660 -4.41 -8.08 -37.77
CA CYS A 660 -5.79 -7.61 -37.85
C CYS A 660 -6.64 -7.82 -36.60
N ASP A 661 -6.03 -7.79 -35.41
CA ASP A 661 -6.74 -7.52 -34.17
C ASP A 661 -6.72 -6.01 -33.79
N SER A 662 -7.60 -5.64 -32.86
CA SER A 662 -7.62 -4.36 -32.14
C SER A 662 -8.33 -4.56 -30.79
N CYS A 663 -7.96 -3.77 -29.77
CA CYS A 663 -8.70 -3.70 -28.51
C CYS A 663 -9.51 -2.41 -28.31
N THR A 664 -9.40 -1.44 -29.24
CA THR A 664 -10.08 -0.14 -29.14
C THR A 664 -11.51 -0.17 -29.68
N GLN A 665 -12.36 0.72 -29.14
CA GLN A 665 -13.74 0.89 -29.61
C GLN A 665 -13.84 1.36 -31.07
N VAL A 666 -12.81 2.05 -31.58
CA VAL A 666 -12.76 2.58 -32.95
C VAL A 666 -12.05 1.60 -33.90
N GLY A 667 -11.07 0.86 -33.41
CA GLY A 667 -10.27 -0.08 -34.20
C GLY A 667 -10.90 -1.47 -34.38
N LYS A 668 -11.89 -1.88 -33.57
CA LYS A 668 -12.63 -3.16 -33.75
C LYS A 668 -13.85 -3.07 -34.65
N GLN A 669 -14.10 -4.15 -35.40
CA GLN A 669 -15.30 -4.37 -36.20
C GLN A 669 -16.59 -4.40 -35.35
N ASP A 670 -16.55 -4.95 -34.13
CA ASP A 670 -17.72 -4.99 -33.22
C ASP A 670 -17.96 -3.65 -32.49
N ARG A 671 -16.98 -2.73 -32.55
CA ARG A 671 -16.93 -1.44 -31.85
C ARG A 671 -17.16 -1.54 -30.33
N SER A 672 -16.74 -2.64 -29.70
CA SER A 672 -16.87 -2.81 -28.25
C SER A 672 -15.70 -2.17 -27.48
N ALA A 673 -16.02 -1.32 -26.51
CA ALA A 673 -15.07 -0.73 -25.55
C ALA A 673 -14.64 -1.74 -24.45
N SER A 674 -14.62 -3.03 -24.77
CA SER A 674 -14.42 -4.15 -23.84
C SER A 674 -12.96 -4.43 -23.46
N GLY A 675 -11.99 -3.84 -24.17
CA GLY A 675 -10.58 -4.24 -24.12
C GLY A 675 -10.26 -5.66 -24.64
N THR A 676 -11.25 -6.50 -24.92
CA THR A 676 -11.04 -7.82 -25.56
C THR A 676 -10.52 -7.64 -26.99
N CYS A 677 -9.31 -8.10 -27.29
CA CYS A 677 -8.73 -8.11 -28.63
C CYS A 677 -9.59 -8.97 -29.57
N GLY A 678 -10.08 -8.36 -30.64
CA GLY A 678 -10.81 -9.06 -31.69
C GLY A 678 -10.67 -8.37 -33.04
N PRO A 679 -11.35 -8.90 -34.07
CA PRO A 679 -11.23 -8.44 -35.45
C PRO A 679 -11.25 -6.93 -35.60
N ALA A 680 -10.19 -6.39 -36.18
CA ALA A 680 -10.10 -4.98 -36.52
C ALA A 680 -11.11 -4.59 -37.60
N VAL A 681 -11.50 -3.32 -37.65
CA VAL A 681 -12.47 -2.78 -38.63
C VAL A 681 -12.02 -3.08 -40.05
N ALA A 682 -12.98 -3.49 -40.89
CA ALA A 682 -12.74 -3.68 -42.32
C ALA A 682 -12.18 -2.40 -42.97
N GLY A 683 -11.05 -2.50 -43.67
CA GLY A 683 -10.34 -1.36 -44.25
C GLY A 683 -9.36 -0.64 -43.30
N LYS A 684 -9.07 -1.19 -42.10
CA LYS A 684 -7.89 -0.75 -41.31
C LYS A 684 -6.62 -1.09 -42.13
N PRO A 685 -5.81 -0.10 -42.58
CA PRO A 685 -4.59 -0.38 -43.33
C PRO A 685 -3.53 -1.03 -42.43
N LEU A 686 -2.77 -1.95 -42.99
CA LEU A 686 -1.62 -2.59 -42.35
C LEU A 686 -0.30 -1.90 -42.77
N PRO A 687 0.82 -2.17 -42.07
CA PRO A 687 2.14 -1.81 -42.56
C PRO A 687 2.37 -2.33 -43.98
N VAL A 688 2.93 -1.48 -44.83
CA VAL A 688 3.27 -1.84 -46.22
C VAL A 688 4.53 -2.71 -46.20
N HIS A 689 4.50 -3.84 -46.89
CA HIS A 689 5.64 -4.74 -46.99
C HIS A 689 6.08 -4.89 -48.45
N CYS A 690 7.27 -4.39 -48.80
CA CYS A 690 7.94 -4.80 -50.04
C CYS A 690 8.25 -6.30 -49.97
N LYS A 691 7.64 -7.09 -50.85
CA LYS A 691 7.97 -8.52 -51.05
C LYS A 691 8.59 -8.72 -52.42
N THR A 692 9.66 -9.49 -52.51
CA THR A 692 10.23 -9.90 -53.79
C THR A 692 9.28 -10.88 -54.48
N ASN A 693 8.91 -10.59 -55.72
CA ASN A 693 8.14 -11.50 -56.57
C ASN A 693 9.03 -12.61 -57.15
N VAL A 694 8.44 -13.56 -57.88
CA VAL A 694 9.17 -14.70 -58.47
C VAL A 694 10.18 -14.30 -59.55
N ASP A 695 10.07 -13.09 -60.10
CA ASP A 695 10.95 -12.55 -61.13
C ASP A 695 12.08 -11.68 -60.54
N GLY A 696 12.17 -11.56 -59.22
CA GLY A 696 13.23 -10.83 -58.50
C GLY A 696 12.94 -9.36 -58.22
N HIS A 697 11.79 -8.83 -58.64
CA HIS A 697 11.39 -7.43 -58.41
C HIS A 697 10.61 -7.28 -57.10
N GLY A 698 10.82 -6.17 -56.37
CA GLY A 698 10.05 -5.86 -55.17
C GLY A 698 8.67 -5.28 -55.48
N ILE A 699 7.62 -5.72 -54.78
CA ILE A 699 6.27 -5.14 -54.84
C ILE A 699 5.78 -4.72 -53.44
N GLU A 700 5.24 -3.52 -53.32
CA GLU A 700 4.55 -3.03 -52.13
C GLU A 700 3.23 -3.80 -51.99
N VAL A 701 3.20 -4.77 -51.06
CA VAL A 701 1.96 -5.43 -50.69
C VAL A 701 1.25 -4.56 -49.65
N HIS A 702 0.32 -3.74 -50.13
CA HIS A 702 -0.62 -3.01 -49.28
C HIS A 702 -1.75 -3.96 -48.86
N ASN A 703 -1.76 -4.32 -47.58
CA ASN A 703 -2.85 -5.10 -46.99
C ASN A 703 -3.75 -4.20 -46.14
N GLU A 704 -4.99 -4.62 -45.96
CA GLU A 704 -5.92 -4.09 -44.96
C GLU A 704 -6.62 -5.23 -44.23
N CYS A 705 -7.30 -4.91 -43.13
CA CYS A 705 -8.08 -5.90 -42.41
C CYS A 705 -9.43 -6.16 -43.06
N ASN A 706 -9.83 -7.43 -43.15
CA ASN A 706 -11.09 -7.84 -43.78
C ASN A 706 -12.32 -7.82 -42.84
N GLY A 707 -12.20 -7.29 -41.62
CA GLY A 707 -13.26 -7.33 -40.61
C GLY A 707 -13.45 -8.68 -39.90
N LEU A 708 -12.68 -9.71 -40.27
CA LEU A 708 -12.76 -11.08 -39.73
C LEU A 708 -11.47 -11.53 -39.02
N GLY A 709 -10.57 -10.59 -38.70
CA GLY A 709 -9.30 -10.85 -38.01
C GLY A 709 -8.16 -11.26 -38.93
N GLN A 710 -8.29 -11.06 -40.25
CA GLN A 710 -7.28 -11.45 -41.24
C GLN A 710 -6.87 -10.26 -42.12
N ALA A 711 -5.60 -10.25 -42.52
CA ALA A 711 -5.11 -9.41 -43.60
C ALA A 711 -5.69 -9.88 -44.94
N ALA A 712 -6.13 -8.93 -45.77
CA ALA A 712 -6.44 -9.12 -47.18
C ALA A 712 -5.66 -8.07 -48.00
N PRO A 713 -5.23 -8.38 -49.23
CA PRO A 713 -4.70 -7.37 -50.14
C PRO A 713 -5.75 -6.31 -50.43
N ASN A 714 -5.36 -5.03 -50.41
CA ASN A 714 -6.18 -3.95 -50.95
C ASN A 714 -5.72 -3.57 -52.37
N GLU A 715 -6.47 -2.69 -53.03
CA GLU A 715 -6.25 -2.34 -54.43
C GLU A 715 -4.98 -1.48 -54.69
N LEU A 716 -4.20 -1.15 -53.67
CA LEU A 716 -3.06 -0.21 -53.76
C LEU A 716 -1.69 -0.89 -53.99
N THR A 717 -1.66 -2.14 -54.47
CA THR A 717 -0.39 -2.83 -54.80
C THR A 717 0.41 -2.04 -55.85
N ARG A 718 1.72 -1.84 -55.61
CA ARG A 718 2.64 -1.06 -56.47
C ARG A 718 4.01 -1.73 -56.55
N ASP A 719 4.81 -1.38 -57.55
CA ASP A 719 6.19 -1.85 -57.67
C ASP A 719 7.14 -1.04 -56.76
N CYS A 720 7.92 -1.70 -55.92
CA CYS A 720 9.04 -1.11 -55.17
C CYS A 720 10.22 -0.84 -56.14
N THR A 721 10.01 0.10 -57.06
CA THR A 721 10.97 0.49 -58.11
C THR A 721 11.97 1.51 -57.53
N PRO A 722 13.29 1.43 -57.84
CA PRO A 722 14.27 2.39 -57.34
C PRO A 722 13.90 3.85 -57.65
N GLY A 723 14.08 4.74 -56.68
CA GLY A 723 13.65 6.13 -56.77
C GLY A 723 14.24 6.94 -57.93
N THR A 724 13.37 7.76 -58.55
CA THR A 724 13.76 8.89 -59.42
C THR A 724 13.73 10.19 -58.63
N CYS A 725 14.55 11.15 -59.04
CA CYS A 725 14.83 12.35 -58.27
C CYS A 725 13.91 13.54 -58.58
N THR A 726 13.67 14.37 -57.56
CA THR A 726 12.99 15.67 -57.69
C THR A 726 13.86 16.78 -57.09
N GLY A 727 14.84 17.24 -57.88
CA GLY A 727 15.95 18.06 -57.37
C GLY A 727 17.03 17.21 -56.70
N ASP A 728 17.89 17.86 -55.92
CA ASP A 728 19.18 17.35 -55.41
C ASP A 728 19.07 16.19 -54.38
N ARG A 729 17.86 15.74 -54.05
CA ARG A 729 17.58 14.74 -53.01
C ARG A 729 16.66 13.66 -53.57
N CYS A 730 17.04 12.40 -53.39
CA CYS A 730 16.17 11.30 -53.78
C CYS A 730 14.98 11.18 -52.81
N ARG A 731 13.80 10.89 -53.34
CA ARG A 731 12.55 10.84 -52.58
C ARG A 731 11.98 9.42 -52.57
N ASP A 732 12.56 8.60 -51.72
CA ASP A 732 12.14 7.22 -51.48
C ASP A 732 11.68 7.04 -50.02
N TYR A 733 10.86 6.02 -49.76
CA TYR A 733 10.19 5.81 -48.46
C TYR A 733 10.93 4.84 -47.53
N CYS A 734 12.00 4.18 -48.00
CA CYS A 734 12.62 3.05 -47.31
C CYS A 734 14.01 3.31 -46.69
N THR A 735 14.71 4.41 -47.00
CA THR A 735 16.01 4.80 -46.39
C THR A 735 16.19 6.33 -46.35
N PRO A 736 17.06 6.88 -45.47
CA PRO A 736 17.24 8.33 -45.32
C PRO A 736 17.94 9.00 -46.53
N GLU A 737 17.77 10.32 -46.64
CA GLU A 737 18.07 11.15 -47.81
C GLU A 737 19.47 10.93 -48.44
N LEU A 738 19.51 10.31 -49.62
CA LEU A 738 20.68 10.21 -50.50
C LEU A 738 20.66 11.28 -51.60
N PRO A 739 21.83 11.67 -52.14
CA PRO A 739 21.94 12.56 -53.29
C PRO A 739 21.50 11.88 -54.60
N CYS A 740 21.38 12.69 -55.64
CA CYS A 740 20.96 12.27 -56.97
C CYS A 740 22.12 12.24 -57.96
N ASP A 741 22.10 11.27 -58.88
CA ASP A 741 23.07 11.17 -59.95
C ASP A 741 22.78 12.19 -61.07
N SER A 742 23.68 12.29 -62.04
CA SER A 742 23.52 13.19 -63.19
C SER A 742 22.49 12.72 -64.24
N SER A 743 21.88 11.54 -64.06
CA SER A 743 20.85 10.99 -64.96
C SER A 743 19.42 11.10 -64.40
N GLY A 744 19.26 11.48 -63.13
CA GLY A 744 17.97 11.72 -62.47
C GLY A 744 17.48 10.59 -61.57
N TRP A 745 18.36 9.66 -61.17
CA TRP A 745 18.08 8.55 -60.26
C TRP A 745 18.85 8.72 -58.94
N CYS A 746 18.49 7.97 -57.89
CA CYS A 746 19.26 8.00 -56.64
C CYS A 746 20.70 7.53 -56.90
N ASP A 747 21.71 8.26 -56.43
CA ASP A 747 23.09 7.80 -56.51
C ASP A 747 23.43 6.88 -55.32
N TYR A 748 23.76 5.62 -55.62
CA TYR A 748 24.21 4.64 -54.64
C TYR A 748 25.73 4.43 -54.66
N SER A 749 26.46 5.09 -55.56
CA SER A 749 27.86 4.84 -55.88
C SER A 749 28.90 5.51 -54.95
N ASP A 750 28.56 5.64 -53.65
CA ASP A 750 29.57 5.89 -52.61
C ASP A 750 29.14 5.37 -51.21
N THR A 751 28.70 4.10 -51.13
CA THR A 751 28.46 3.40 -49.84
C THR A 751 29.40 2.22 -49.55
N GLU A 752 30.38 1.95 -50.43
CA GLU A 752 31.61 1.21 -50.10
C GLU A 752 32.84 2.11 -50.39
N GLY A 753 33.53 2.68 -49.41
CA GLY A 753 33.26 2.72 -47.97
C GLY A 753 34.45 3.20 -47.11
N ALA A 754 34.15 3.68 -45.90
CA ALA A 754 35.03 3.81 -44.72
C ALA A 754 36.48 4.38 -44.88
N GLY A 755 36.71 5.59 -44.37
CA GLY A 755 38.05 6.18 -44.16
C GLY A 755 38.13 7.04 -42.89
N GLY A 756 38.25 6.48 -41.67
CA GLY A 756 38.65 5.11 -41.33
C GLY A 756 40.04 5.15 -40.70
N ALA A 757 40.94 4.28 -41.16
CA ALA A 757 42.37 4.39 -40.87
C ALA A 757 43.08 5.29 -41.91
N GLY A 758 42.93 6.62 -41.77
CA GLY A 758 43.60 7.66 -42.59
C GLY A 758 43.00 7.91 -43.99
N GLY A 759 43.30 9.04 -44.66
CA GLY A 759 43.97 10.26 -44.19
C GLY A 759 44.38 11.26 -45.30
N ALA A 760 44.54 12.54 -44.91
CA ALA A 760 45.26 13.64 -45.59
C ALA A 760 44.61 14.53 -46.70
N LEU A 761 44.39 15.82 -46.34
CA LEU A 761 44.69 17.09 -47.08
C LEU A 761 43.78 17.69 -48.19
N ALA A 762 43.23 18.88 -47.88
CA ALA A 762 43.00 20.11 -48.70
C ALA A 762 42.07 20.10 -49.95
N GLY A 763 41.36 21.19 -50.32
CA GLY A 763 41.07 22.46 -49.60
C GLY A 763 40.60 23.65 -50.49
N GLY A 764 39.50 24.33 -50.11
CA GLY A 764 39.01 25.63 -50.65
C GLY A 764 38.17 25.60 -51.95
N ALA A 765 37.49 26.67 -52.42
CA ALA A 765 37.00 27.91 -51.76
C ALA A 765 36.04 28.75 -52.67
N GLY A 766 34.95 29.33 -52.12
CA GLY A 766 34.12 30.41 -52.71
C GLY A 766 33.09 30.03 -53.81
N GLY A 767 32.04 30.81 -54.13
CA GLY A 767 31.45 31.98 -53.44
C GLY A 767 30.51 32.87 -54.34
N ALA A 768 29.55 33.59 -53.72
CA ALA A 768 28.71 34.70 -54.28
C ALA A 768 27.62 34.39 -55.36
N ALA A 769 26.56 35.20 -55.64
CA ALA A 769 25.74 36.18 -54.87
C ALA A 769 24.52 36.73 -55.70
N VAL A 770 23.63 37.57 -55.10
CA VAL A 770 22.78 38.67 -55.73
C VAL A 770 21.54 38.28 -56.61
N THR A 771 20.35 38.93 -56.71
CA THR A 771 19.46 39.85 -55.88
C THR A 771 18.03 40.04 -56.50
N GLY A 772 16.99 40.33 -55.68
CA GLY A 772 15.78 41.17 -56.00
C GLY A 772 14.54 40.52 -56.69
N GLY A 773 13.29 41.05 -56.65
CA GLY A 773 12.64 42.10 -55.81
C GLY A 773 11.25 42.66 -56.31
N GLY A 774 10.23 42.81 -55.43
CA GLY A 774 8.94 43.58 -55.60
C GLY A 774 7.81 43.00 -56.50
N ALA A 775 6.53 43.46 -56.53
CA ALA A 775 5.64 44.19 -55.59
C ALA A 775 4.12 44.27 -56.07
N ASP A 776 3.17 44.56 -55.14
CA ASP A 776 1.84 45.25 -55.24
C ASP A 776 0.44 44.69 -55.74
N ALA A 777 -0.60 45.05 -54.94
CA ALA A 777 -2.00 45.55 -55.23
C ALA A 777 -3.32 44.69 -55.36
N GLY A 778 -4.40 45.13 -54.65
CA GLY A 778 -5.86 44.77 -54.79
C GLY A 778 -6.50 43.94 -53.63
N ALA A 779 -7.71 44.09 -53.04
CA ALA A 779 -8.96 44.94 -53.09
C ALA A 779 -10.16 44.54 -54.01
N GLY A 780 -11.47 44.54 -53.61
CA GLY A 780 -12.15 44.56 -52.27
C GLY A 780 -13.66 45.02 -52.23
N GLY A 781 -14.56 44.35 -51.45
CA GLY A 781 -15.99 44.74 -51.11
C GLY A 781 -17.11 43.77 -51.60
N THR A 782 -18.43 43.76 -51.22
CA THR A 782 -19.29 44.33 -50.12
C THR A 782 -20.77 43.78 -50.19
N GLY A 783 -21.56 43.73 -49.07
CA GLY A 783 -23.06 43.58 -49.02
C GLY A 783 -23.60 42.57 -47.95
N THR A 784 -24.48 42.84 -46.94
CA THR A 784 -25.89 43.34 -46.79
C THR A 784 -27.02 42.28 -47.04
N GLY A 785 -28.06 42.04 -46.19
CA GLY A 785 -28.37 42.46 -44.79
C GLY A 785 -29.87 42.29 -44.35
N GLY A 786 -30.17 42.19 -43.03
CA GLY A 786 -31.51 42.36 -42.38
C GLY A 786 -32.39 41.11 -42.09
N ALA A 787 -33.46 41.11 -41.25
CA ALA A 787 -33.88 41.99 -40.12
C ALA A 787 -35.11 41.44 -39.30
N GLY A 788 -35.21 41.76 -37.98
CA GLY A 788 -36.45 41.68 -37.14
C GLY A 788 -36.67 40.42 -36.26
N GLY A 789 -37.28 40.46 -35.05
CA GLY A 789 -37.85 41.57 -34.27
C GLY A 789 -38.24 41.24 -32.79
N ARG A 790 -38.26 42.30 -31.96
CA ARG A 790 -38.47 42.44 -30.47
C ARG A 790 -39.87 41.98 -29.96
N GLY A 791 -40.23 41.90 -28.65
CA GLY A 791 -39.65 42.31 -27.33
C GLY A 791 -40.60 41.81 -26.18
N ALA A 792 -40.66 42.29 -24.92
CA ALA A 792 -39.95 43.35 -24.17
C ALA A 792 -40.09 43.14 -22.61
N ARG A 793 -39.62 44.10 -21.78
CA ARG A 793 -39.36 44.02 -20.31
C ARG A 793 -40.57 44.33 -19.40
N VAL A 794 -40.47 44.06 -18.07
CA VAL A 794 -40.66 45.00 -16.91
C VAL A 794 -40.40 44.31 -15.55
N ALA A 795 -40.19 45.07 -14.45
CA ALA A 795 -39.88 44.61 -13.08
C ALA A 795 -40.63 45.47 -11.99
N PRO A 796 -40.16 45.66 -10.73
CA PRO A 796 -40.38 44.78 -9.56
C PRO A 796 -41.08 45.42 -8.32
N ALA A 797 -41.63 44.62 -7.41
CA ALA A 797 -42.19 45.00 -6.08
C ALA A 797 -42.53 43.71 -5.24
N ALA A 798 -42.74 43.67 -3.91
CA ALA A 798 -42.37 44.51 -2.75
C ALA A 798 -42.58 43.71 -1.42
N GLN A 799 -42.47 44.36 -0.25
CA GLN A 799 -42.41 43.75 1.11
C GLN A 799 -43.74 43.33 1.76
N ARG A 800 -43.61 42.66 2.94
CA ARG A 800 -44.60 42.33 4.01
C ARG A 800 -45.33 40.98 3.82
N GLY A 801 -45.51 40.11 4.82
CA GLY A 801 -45.01 40.10 6.21
C GLY A 801 -46.09 39.67 7.24
N ARG A 802 -45.83 38.69 8.12
CA ARG A 802 -46.75 38.28 9.20
C ARG A 802 -46.03 37.85 10.50
N ARG A 803 -46.56 38.31 11.65
CA ARG A 803 -46.26 37.81 13.01
C ARG A 803 -47.35 36.82 13.46
N ARG A 804 -46.98 35.86 14.32
CA ARG A 804 -47.65 35.41 15.56
C ARG A 804 -46.58 34.63 16.36
N GLU A 805 -46.37 34.87 17.66
CA GLU A 805 -47.16 34.37 18.82
C GLU A 805 -47.23 32.83 18.88
N ARG A 806 -47.02 32.14 20.02
CA ARG A 806 -47.01 32.60 21.44
C ARG A 806 -46.40 31.54 22.39
N ARG A 807 -45.90 32.01 23.56
CA ARG A 807 -45.68 31.28 24.84
C ARG A 807 -44.61 30.14 24.83
N GLY A 808 -43.94 29.84 25.95
CA GLY A 808 -43.88 30.56 27.23
C GLY A 808 -43.26 29.74 28.38
N GLY A 809 -42.84 30.42 29.46
CA GLY A 809 -42.27 29.81 30.67
C GLY A 809 -40.76 29.52 30.59
N GLY A 810 -39.97 29.61 31.67
CA GLY A 810 -40.28 30.09 33.01
C GLY A 810 -38.99 30.50 33.77
N ARG A 811 -39.08 31.48 34.67
CA ARG A 811 -37.94 31.92 35.50
C ARG A 811 -37.78 31.04 36.74
N ARG A 812 -36.54 30.86 37.21
CA ARG A 812 -36.16 31.24 38.58
C ARG A 812 -34.65 31.47 38.72
N ARG A 813 -34.31 32.56 39.42
CA ARG A 813 -32.98 32.91 39.93
C ARG A 813 -33.21 33.23 41.41
N GLU A 814 -32.36 32.71 42.28
CA GLU A 814 -31.94 33.26 43.58
C GLU A 814 -31.03 32.19 44.22
N ARG A 815 -30.06 32.47 45.10
CA ARG A 815 -29.13 33.58 45.43
C ARG A 815 -28.59 33.21 46.84
N ARG A 816 -27.48 33.83 47.24
CA ARG A 816 -26.74 33.62 48.51
C ARG A 816 -25.88 32.33 48.54
N GLY A 817 -24.67 32.34 49.07
CA GLY A 817 -23.85 33.52 49.40
C GLY A 817 -22.65 33.27 50.32
N GLY A 818 -21.48 33.82 49.96
CA GLY A 818 -20.26 33.88 50.80
C GLY A 818 -19.53 32.54 50.99
N ARG A 819 -18.38 32.46 51.68
CA ARG A 819 -17.25 33.41 51.91
C ARG A 819 -16.19 32.64 52.73
N GLY A 820 -14.89 32.92 52.54
CA GLY A 820 -13.78 32.33 53.32
C GLY A 820 -13.11 31.12 52.62
N VAL A 821 -11.79 30.96 52.38
CA VAL A 821 -10.49 31.59 52.76
C VAL A 821 -9.63 30.77 53.75
N SER A 822 -8.33 30.65 53.40
CA SER A 822 -7.12 30.28 54.19
C SER A 822 -6.72 28.80 54.36
N GLY A 823 -5.40 28.60 54.52
CA GLY A 823 -4.66 27.32 54.60
C GLY A 823 -4.04 26.90 53.24
N ALA A 824 -2.73 26.95 52.94
CA ALA A 824 -1.50 27.17 53.72
C ALA A 824 -1.20 26.15 54.84
N ALA A 825 0.03 25.70 55.11
CA ALA A 825 1.30 25.61 54.35
C ALA A 825 2.31 24.77 55.18
N GLY A 826 3.33 24.17 54.55
CA GLY A 826 4.43 23.44 55.23
C GLY A 826 4.57 21.98 54.75
N ALA A 827 5.73 21.38 54.44
CA ALA A 827 7.17 21.58 54.71
C ALA A 827 7.76 20.61 55.75
N GLY A 828 8.95 20.06 55.42
CA GLY A 828 9.62 18.98 56.16
C GLY A 828 9.25 17.58 55.62
N GLY A 829 10.14 16.60 55.47
CA GLY A 829 11.60 16.58 55.68
C GLY A 829 12.03 15.50 56.68
N GLY A 830 12.82 14.52 56.25
CA GLY A 830 13.34 13.44 57.11
C GLY A 830 13.82 12.22 56.31
N ALA A 831 14.77 11.45 56.85
CA ALA A 831 15.40 10.33 56.17
C ALA A 831 15.81 9.19 57.13
N ALA A 832 16.23 8.07 56.53
CA ALA A 832 17.17 7.06 57.05
C ALA A 832 16.69 5.84 57.92
N GLN A 833 16.56 4.69 57.24
CA GLN A 833 17.51 3.56 57.33
C GLN A 833 17.34 2.44 58.42
N ARG A 834 17.70 1.19 58.02
CA ARG A 834 18.07 -0.05 58.79
C ARG A 834 16.94 -1.06 59.12
N GLY A 835 17.13 -2.40 59.07
CA GLY A 835 18.16 -3.21 58.36
C GLY A 835 18.57 -4.58 59.01
N ARG A 836 19.18 -5.48 58.19
CA ARG A 836 19.86 -6.80 58.52
C ARG A 836 18.91 -8.00 58.74
N ARG A 837 19.29 -9.30 58.64
CA ARG A 837 20.57 -10.10 58.58
C ARG A 837 20.45 -11.20 57.48
N ARG A 838 21.45 -11.62 56.67
CA ARG A 838 22.66 -12.49 56.88
C ARG A 838 22.37 -13.95 57.32
N CYS A 839 23.14 -14.98 56.91
CA CYS A 839 24.44 -15.06 56.18
C CYS A 839 24.25 -15.51 54.69
N GLY A 840 25.07 -16.27 53.93
CA GLY A 840 26.42 -16.92 54.04
C GLY A 840 26.62 -17.99 52.93
N ARG A 841 27.78 -18.64 52.64
CA ARG A 841 29.23 -18.38 52.85
C ARG A 841 30.10 -19.54 52.26
N TRP A 842 30.87 -19.38 51.16
CA TRP A 842 32.21 -20.00 50.89
C TRP A 842 32.86 -19.53 49.53
N ARG A 843 33.88 -20.22 48.95
CA ARG A 843 35.04 -19.56 48.26
C ARG A 843 36.03 -20.49 47.48
N TYR A 844 36.58 -20.06 46.32
CA TYR A 844 37.93 -20.37 45.72
C TYR A 844 38.07 -19.61 44.35
N GLY A 845 39.23 -19.23 43.77
CA GLY A 845 40.59 -19.06 44.35
C GLY A 845 41.81 -19.00 43.38
N GLY A 846 42.02 -17.92 42.60
CA GLY A 846 43.27 -17.60 41.84
C GLY A 846 43.09 -16.33 40.96
N ARG A 847 44.00 -15.36 40.72
CA ARG A 847 45.49 -15.24 40.60
C ARG A 847 46.05 -16.00 39.38
N ARG A 848 46.87 -15.44 38.47
CA ARG A 848 47.77 -14.23 38.39
C ARG A 848 47.72 -13.67 36.92
N ARG A 849 48.40 -12.60 36.43
CA ARG A 849 49.45 -11.65 36.92
C ARG A 849 49.17 -10.21 36.39
N GLN A 850 50.13 -9.56 35.70
CA GLN A 850 50.14 -8.25 35.02
C GLN A 850 51.20 -8.31 33.89
N ALA A 851 51.08 -7.48 32.85
CA ALA A 851 52.18 -6.92 32.05
C ALA A 851 51.67 -5.71 31.23
N ALA A 852 52.54 -4.78 30.80
CA ALA A 852 52.14 -3.59 30.04
C ALA A 852 53.28 -3.00 29.19
N GLY A 853 52.91 -2.33 28.08
CA GLY A 853 53.66 -1.20 27.51
C GLY A 853 54.50 -1.45 26.24
N ILE A 854 54.54 -0.41 25.39
CA ILE A 854 55.49 -0.16 24.28
C ILE A 854 55.33 -1.12 23.07
N GLY A 855 55.34 -0.70 21.80
CA GLY A 855 55.44 0.64 21.18
C GLY A 855 55.89 0.56 19.70
N VAL A 856 56.16 1.70 19.06
CA VAL A 856 56.74 1.87 17.69
C VAL A 856 55.78 1.78 16.48
N VAL A 857 56.12 2.58 15.45
CA VAL A 857 55.44 3.02 14.21
C VAL A 857 56.59 3.38 13.21
N PRO A 858 56.47 3.47 11.85
CA PRO A 858 55.40 3.13 10.87
C PRO A 858 55.85 2.14 9.76
N ALA A 859 54.98 1.88 8.77
CA ALA A 859 55.37 1.60 7.37
C ALA A 859 54.28 2.06 6.37
N LYS A 860 54.64 2.31 5.10
CA LYS A 860 53.76 2.79 4.00
C LYS A 860 53.84 1.85 2.78
N VAL A 861 52.69 1.45 2.21
CA VAL A 861 52.42 1.41 0.72
C VAL A 861 53.28 0.35 -0.07
N PRO A 862 52.99 -0.08 -1.34
CA PRO A 862 51.89 0.21 -2.28
C PRO A 862 51.02 -0.98 -2.75
N SER A 863 50.09 -0.62 -3.64
CA SER A 863 49.19 -1.39 -4.51
C SER A 863 49.71 -2.63 -5.27
N ARG A 864 48.75 -3.42 -5.77
CA ARG A 864 48.71 -3.80 -7.20
C ARG A 864 47.28 -3.96 -7.73
N ARG A 865 47.14 -4.02 -9.07
CA ARG A 865 45.91 -4.07 -9.88
C ARG A 865 45.94 -5.32 -10.77
N LEU A 866 44.76 -5.68 -11.28
CA LEU A 866 44.46 -6.28 -12.59
C LEU A 866 44.72 -7.78 -12.86
N LEU A 867 43.76 -8.32 -13.62
CA LEU A 867 43.70 -9.60 -14.35
C LEU A 867 43.62 -10.88 -13.49
N HIS A 868 42.81 -11.88 -13.85
CA HIS A 868 41.91 -11.99 -15.02
C HIS A 868 40.44 -11.68 -14.69
#